data_AF-A0A975SIP2-F1
#
_entry.id   AF-A0A975SIP2-F1
#
_cell.length_a   1.000
_cell.length_b   1.000
_cell.length_c   1.000
_cell.angle_alpha   90.00
_cell.angle_beta   90.00
_cell.angle_gamma   90.00
#
_symmetry.space_group_name_H-M   'P 1'
#
loop_
_entity.id
_entity.type
_entity.pdbx_description
1 polymer ?
#
loop_
_entity_poly.entity_id
_entity_poly.type
_entity_poly.pdbx_seq_one_letter_code
_entity_poly.pdbx_strand_id
1 'polypeptide(L)'
;MATLLYAIGRFSYRHSWQIVVGWFLILAAVLGGGIALGGSTSETFTIPGTESQQTIDKLAAVFPAAAGASAQVVFQVPEGQSVTDPADQTAITAVTDAIAKIPHVTSVITPYSEYAANAIAPDKTIAYATVQFDGPTSSISDNTVNEVIATRSLASEAGVRVEFGGDIFQQTGAAVSPSEGLGVLFAAIVLFFTFGSLLAAGLPLISALLGVGISVGAVIAVSAFATVSSTAPLLAVMIGLAVGIDYALFILSRHRTQLAQGMEVEESAAQSVATAGSAVVFAGTTVIIALLGLLVVGIPFLSVMGVAAAVAVFLSVCIAATLLPAIMGMAKLRLKPKRGSRVERRAIAALEHEDDGRSGHETGSEGRAATGATAIPALESPGAGAKPASGGRQAKRDAKAALNSAKPVSRSMGARWVGIVMKAPIVFIIAVVGLVGVAAIPAFSLDLNLPNSGQQAADTTNRQAYDLIAKGFGPGYNGPLIVVADITQSTDIKGVLTKIGDELRTANGVVYVSQGIPDSTLDTAIFRVIPDQAPDSPETKVVVQDIRNLNSTLQKDLNVSIAVTGQTAVAIDISNLLAAALLPFGILVVGLSIVLLAMVFRSLAVPLSAAAGFLLSVGASFGVSVAVFQWGWGANLLNVHTTGPLLSFLPILMMAILFGLAMDYQVFLVSGMREEYVKTGDARRSVRVGFVHGARVVTAAALIMFFVFFAFVPEGTGAIKQIALALAVGVFVDAFLVRMTLVPAVMTLLGDSAWKLPKGIARLLPNVDVEGEGLRDHIASREWAAPHTDDAITAENLRIDGVERPITVSVPSGSTLVVLGDTISRRLFGATLAGRIKPLSGEVQVLQYTLPSESGAVSRRVSLVDLSSTRPDAETTVSSALRERLSIARPWYRPFVSADAIDDRIDAINRALRTVGSERQIGGSTALGELTPLGSSLVLTSLGLADGSGVLVVDAGDTGSPIDDAREFLDALTALVPVGQTLVLGLPTAAASPASATLEHHAEHPAHADPASADARPVVVLHLLQPAQQEGSLR
;
A
#
# COMPACT_ATOMS: atom_id res chain seq x y z
N MET A 1 -0.88 -14.61 0.79
CA MET A 1 -1.60 -13.37 0.40
C MET A 1 -2.46 -13.62 -0.84
N ALA A 2 -1.87 -14.05 -1.97
CA ALA A 2 -2.59 -14.33 -3.21
C ALA A 2 -3.79 -15.29 -3.05
N THR A 3 -3.67 -16.35 -2.24
CA THR A 3 -4.78 -17.28 -1.94
C THR A 3 -5.97 -16.61 -1.23
N LEU A 4 -5.70 -15.69 -0.29
CA LEU A 4 -6.76 -14.91 0.38
C LEU A 4 -7.44 -13.97 -0.62
N LEU A 5 -6.65 -13.28 -1.45
CA LEU A 5 -7.18 -12.37 -2.47
C LEU A 5 -7.96 -13.11 -3.56
N TYR A 6 -7.56 -14.33 -3.92
CA TYR A 6 -8.34 -15.22 -4.77
C TYR A 6 -9.71 -15.52 -4.16
N ALA A 7 -9.75 -15.89 -2.87
CA ALA A 7 -10.99 -16.17 -2.17
C ALA A 7 -11.90 -14.92 -2.06
N ILE A 8 -11.33 -13.75 -1.76
CA ILE A 8 -12.05 -12.47 -1.71
C ILE A 8 -12.61 -12.13 -3.09
N GLY A 9 -11.80 -12.20 -4.14
CA GLY A 9 -12.24 -11.91 -5.52
C GLY A 9 -13.37 -12.83 -5.96
N ARG A 10 -13.27 -14.13 -5.67
CA ARG A 10 -14.32 -15.12 -5.95
C ARG A 10 -15.59 -14.87 -5.15
N PHE A 11 -15.48 -14.56 -3.87
CA PHE A 11 -16.61 -14.23 -3.00
C PHE A 11 -17.34 -12.97 -3.49
N SER A 12 -16.60 -11.90 -3.78
CA SER A 12 -17.15 -10.63 -4.27
C SER A 12 -17.81 -10.77 -5.64
N TYR A 13 -17.24 -11.60 -6.52
CA TYR A 13 -17.85 -11.90 -7.82
C TYR A 13 -19.23 -12.60 -7.66
N ARG A 14 -19.32 -13.59 -6.77
CA ARG A 14 -20.57 -14.35 -6.54
C ARG A 14 -21.66 -13.54 -5.84
N HIS A 15 -21.27 -12.67 -4.91
CA HIS A 15 -22.19 -11.85 -4.11
C HIS A 15 -22.23 -10.40 -4.59
N SER A 16 -22.11 -10.19 -5.91
CA SER A 16 -21.88 -8.88 -6.50
C SER A 16 -22.85 -7.80 -6.04
N TRP A 17 -24.15 -8.13 -5.96
CA TRP A 17 -25.18 -7.19 -5.53
C TRP A 17 -25.04 -6.77 -4.06
N GLN A 18 -24.75 -7.74 -3.18
CA GLN A 18 -24.59 -7.49 -1.74
C GLN A 18 -23.38 -6.60 -1.46
N ILE A 19 -22.27 -6.85 -2.15
CA ILE A 19 -21.05 -6.04 -2.01
C ILE A 19 -21.27 -4.61 -2.49
N VAL A 20 -21.90 -4.43 -3.65
CA VAL A 20 -22.19 -3.10 -4.20
C VAL A 20 -23.10 -2.32 -3.25
N VAL A 21 -24.21 -2.91 -2.82
CA VAL A 21 -25.14 -2.28 -1.87
C VAL A 21 -24.42 -1.96 -0.54
N GLY A 22 -23.61 -2.88 -0.03
CA GLY A 22 -22.82 -2.66 1.19
C GLY A 22 -21.91 -1.42 1.10
N TRP A 23 -21.21 -1.25 -0.02
CA TRP A 23 -20.35 -0.09 -0.25
C TRP A 23 -21.15 1.22 -0.40
N PHE A 24 -22.31 1.20 -1.05
CA PHE A 24 -23.20 2.36 -1.11
C PHE A 24 -23.80 2.72 0.27
N LEU A 25 -24.10 1.72 1.10
CA LEU A 25 -24.53 1.93 2.49
C LEU A 25 -23.41 2.55 3.33
N ILE A 26 -22.17 2.09 3.16
CA ILE A 26 -21.00 2.71 3.80
C ILE A 26 -20.86 4.18 3.37
N LEU A 27 -20.97 4.47 2.06
CA LEU A 27 -20.94 5.84 1.56
C LEU A 27 -22.04 6.70 2.21
N ALA A 28 -23.28 6.21 2.24
CA ALA A 28 -24.40 6.92 2.85
C ALA A 28 -24.20 7.13 4.36
N ALA A 29 -23.69 6.13 5.07
CA ALA A 29 -23.42 6.20 6.51
C ALA A 29 -22.30 7.20 6.84
N VAL A 30 -21.23 7.19 6.06
CA VAL A 30 -20.07 8.06 6.27
C VAL A 30 -20.38 9.51 5.89
N LEU A 31 -21.01 9.74 4.74
CA LEU A 31 -21.46 11.10 4.35
C LEU A 31 -22.54 11.62 5.31
N GLY A 32 -23.55 10.80 5.62
CA GLY A 32 -24.62 11.17 6.55
C GLY A 32 -24.09 11.44 7.95
N GLY A 33 -23.17 10.61 8.44
CA GLY A 33 -22.49 10.80 9.71
C GLY A 33 -21.64 12.06 9.74
N GLY A 34 -20.85 12.32 8.70
CA GLY A 34 -20.03 13.53 8.61
C GLY A 34 -20.86 14.82 8.64
N ILE A 35 -21.96 14.86 7.89
CA ILE A 35 -22.89 16.00 7.88
C ILE A 35 -23.61 16.14 9.24
N ALA A 36 -24.11 15.03 9.80
CA ALA A 36 -24.85 15.05 11.06
C ALA A 36 -23.99 15.45 12.26
N LEU A 37 -22.70 15.14 12.23
CA LEU A 37 -21.74 15.50 13.28
C LEU A 37 -21.29 16.96 13.21
N GLY A 38 -21.58 17.68 12.12
CA GLY A 38 -21.28 19.11 11.99
C GLY A 38 -19.78 19.45 12.01
N GLY A 39 -18.92 18.50 11.60
CA GLY A 39 -17.48 18.72 11.57
C GLY A 39 -17.10 19.85 10.61
N SER A 40 -16.18 20.72 11.05
CA SER A 40 -15.64 21.81 10.24
C SER A 40 -14.13 21.65 10.07
N THR A 41 -13.61 22.01 8.91
CA THR A 41 -12.17 22.08 8.66
C THR A 41 -11.63 23.45 9.07
N SER A 42 -10.43 23.51 9.62
CA SER A 42 -9.79 24.77 10.04
C SER A 42 -8.36 24.86 9.53
N GLU A 43 -7.92 26.08 9.19
CA GLU A 43 -6.53 26.39 8.81
C GLU A 43 -5.75 26.91 10.04
N THR A 44 -5.77 26.15 11.13
CA THR A 44 -5.00 26.48 12.34
C THR A 44 -3.74 25.62 12.40
N PHE A 45 -2.57 26.24 12.24
CA PHE A 45 -1.28 25.57 12.39
C PHE A 45 -0.73 25.79 13.80
N THR A 46 -0.87 24.80 14.68
CA THR A 46 -0.23 24.82 16.01
C THR A 46 0.89 23.79 16.07
N ILE A 47 2.04 24.18 16.65
CA ILE A 47 3.13 23.25 16.96
C ILE A 47 3.52 23.41 18.43
N PRO A 48 3.07 22.50 19.30
CA PRO A 48 3.47 22.46 20.69
C PRO A 48 4.99 22.41 20.83
N GLY A 49 5.54 23.15 21.79
CA GLY A 49 6.98 23.14 22.09
C GLY A 49 7.83 24.17 21.35
N THR A 50 7.26 24.95 20.41
CA THR A 50 7.95 26.11 19.81
C THR A 50 7.90 27.34 20.71
N GLU A 51 8.91 28.21 20.61
CA GLU A 51 8.97 29.48 21.37
C GLU A 51 7.74 30.35 21.07
N SER A 52 7.41 30.55 19.80
CA SER A 52 6.26 31.40 19.42
C SER A 52 4.93 30.86 19.95
N GLN A 53 4.71 29.53 19.91
CA GLN A 53 3.48 28.92 20.44
C GLN A 53 3.38 29.03 21.96
N GLN A 54 4.46 28.70 22.69
CA GLN A 54 4.50 28.86 24.15
C GLN A 54 4.24 30.31 24.56
N THR A 55 4.74 31.26 23.76
CA THR A 55 4.55 32.69 24.00
C THR A 55 3.12 33.13 23.69
N ILE A 56 2.47 32.61 22.65
CA ILE A 56 1.04 32.83 22.39
C ILE A 56 0.17 32.25 23.51
N ASP A 57 0.48 31.05 23.99
CA ASP A 57 -0.29 30.41 25.07
C ASP A 57 -0.19 31.23 26.37
N LYS A 58 1.00 31.76 26.68
CA LYS A 58 1.22 32.71 27.78
C LYS A 58 0.50 34.06 27.54
N LEU A 59 0.59 34.59 26.32
CA LEU A 59 -0.07 35.84 25.95
C LEU A 59 -1.60 35.72 26.11
N ALA A 60 -2.19 34.58 25.76
CA ALA A 60 -3.61 34.32 25.95
C ALA A 60 -4.02 34.28 27.42
N ALA A 61 -3.14 33.80 28.31
CA ALA A 61 -3.41 33.79 29.75
C ALA A 61 -3.33 35.19 30.39
N VAL A 62 -2.42 36.04 29.91
CA VAL A 62 -2.08 37.34 30.54
C VAL A 62 -2.77 38.52 29.84
N PHE A 63 -3.02 38.43 28.54
CA PHE A 63 -3.74 39.41 27.72
C PHE A 63 -4.89 38.75 26.92
N PRO A 64 -5.99 38.30 27.55
CA PRO A 64 -7.06 37.57 26.87
C PRO A 64 -7.72 38.36 25.72
N ALA A 65 -7.83 39.68 25.88
CA ALA A 65 -8.39 40.58 24.87
C ALA A 65 -7.54 40.69 23.59
N ALA A 66 -6.24 40.40 23.67
CA ALA A 66 -5.31 40.40 22.53
C ALA A 66 -5.18 39.03 21.86
N ALA A 67 -5.83 37.99 22.38
CA ALA A 67 -5.69 36.60 21.94
C ALA A 67 -6.88 36.07 21.12
N GLY A 68 -7.98 36.83 21.00
CA GLY A 68 -9.11 36.45 20.16
C GLY A 68 -8.84 36.66 18.65
N ALA A 69 -9.77 36.22 17.80
CA ALA A 69 -9.69 36.45 16.36
C ALA A 69 -9.73 37.95 16.03
N SER A 70 -8.98 38.34 15.02
CA SER A 70 -8.92 39.73 14.57
C SER A 70 -9.28 39.86 13.09
N ALA A 71 -9.84 41.01 12.74
CA ALA A 71 -10.05 41.46 11.37
C ALA A 71 -9.47 42.87 11.19
N GLN A 72 -9.04 43.15 9.97
CA GLN A 72 -8.63 44.47 9.53
C GLN A 72 -9.63 44.97 8.49
N VAL A 73 -10.07 46.22 8.65
CA VAL A 73 -10.93 46.90 7.68
C VAL A 73 -10.10 48.03 7.10
N VAL A 74 -9.80 47.96 5.81
CA VAL A 74 -8.89 48.88 5.12
C VAL A 74 -9.72 49.80 4.23
N PHE A 75 -9.51 51.10 4.42
CA PHE A 75 -10.22 52.17 3.74
C PHE A 75 -9.26 52.87 2.78
N GLN A 76 -9.68 53.04 1.54
CA GLN A 76 -8.97 53.86 0.55
C GLN A 76 -9.92 54.94 0.04
N VAL A 77 -9.52 56.20 0.19
CA VAL A 77 -10.28 57.34 -0.34
C VAL A 77 -9.97 57.56 -1.83
N PRO A 78 -10.89 58.18 -2.59
CA PRO A 78 -10.64 58.62 -3.97
C PRO A 78 -9.37 59.45 -4.15
N GLU A 79 -8.80 59.42 -5.35
CA GLU A 79 -7.63 60.24 -5.67
C GLU A 79 -7.90 61.73 -5.43
N GLY A 80 -7.03 62.38 -4.64
CA GLY A 80 -7.13 63.80 -4.30
C GLY A 80 -7.90 64.12 -3.02
N GLN A 81 -8.50 63.12 -2.35
CA GLN A 81 -9.11 63.24 -1.03
C GLN A 81 -8.16 62.72 0.07
N SER A 82 -8.48 63.03 1.33
CA SER A 82 -7.76 62.56 2.50
C SER A 82 -8.71 61.82 3.44
N VAL A 83 -8.27 60.73 4.07
CA VAL A 83 -9.04 60.04 5.13
C VAL A 83 -9.39 60.97 6.30
N THR A 84 -8.73 62.12 6.42
CA THR A 84 -9.02 63.14 7.43
C THR A 84 -10.10 64.14 7.02
N ASP A 85 -10.61 64.07 5.79
CA ASP A 85 -11.65 64.98 5.32
C ASP A 85 -13.00 64.65 6.00
N PRO A 86 -13.83 65.65 6.36
CA PRO A 86 -15.03 65.39 7.18
C PRO A 86 -16.04 64.41 6.55
N ALA A 87 -16.16 64.40 5.21
CA ALA A 87 -17.05 63.50 4.50
C ALA A 87 -16.57 62.05 4.58
N ASP A 88 -15.29 61.81 4.34
CA ASP A 88 -14.66 60.49 4.41
C ASP A 88 -14.60 59.96 5.85
N GLN A 89 -14.30 60.84 6.81
CA GLN A 89 -14.32 60.51 8.23
C GLN A 89 -15.71 60.06 8.68
N THR A 90 -16.78 60.72 8.20
CA THR A 90 -18.17 60.32 8.49
C THR A 90 -18.47 58.95 7.90
N ALA A 91 -18.07 58.69 6.66
CA ALA A 91 -18.27 57.39 6.00
C ALA A 91 -17.52 56.25 6.71
N ILE A 92 -16.25 56.47 7.07
CA ILE A 92 -15.42 55.50 7.80
C ILE A 92 -16.03 55.20 9.17
N THR A 93 -16.47 56.25 9.89
CA THR A 93 -17.09 56.09 11.22
C THR A 93 -18.40 55.32 11.13
N ALA A 94 -19.22 55.56 10.10
CA ALA A 94 -20.47 54.82 9.89
C ALA A 94 -20.22 53.31 9.69
N VAL A 95 -19.17 52.93 8.96
CA VAL A 95 -18.76 51.53 8.80
C VAL A 95 -18.31 50.94 10.14
N THR A 96 -17.40 51.61 10.85
CA THR A 96 -16.88 51.07 12.13
C THR A 96 -17.94 50.96 13.21
N ASP A 97 -18.88 51.90 13.26
CA ASP A 97 -20.00 51.90 14.21
C ASP A 97 -21.03 50.81 13.90
N ALA A 98 -21.21 50.47 12.62
CA ALA A 98 -22.04 49.34 12.21
C ALA A 98 -21.38 48.02 12.63
N ILE A 99 -20.07 47.88 12.40
CA ILE A 99 -19.31 46.68 12.80
C ILE A 99 -19.33 46.49 14.32
N ALA A 100 -19.18 47.56 15.11
CA ALA A 100 -19.19 47.49 16.57
C ALA A 100 -20.52 46.97 17.17
N LYS A 101 -21.61 46.95 16.39
CA LYS A 101 -22.93 46.44 16.80
C LYS A 101 -23.15 44.98 16.42
N ILE A 102 -22.26 44.38 15.63
CA ILE A 102 -22.36 42.98 15.20
C ILE A 102 -22.11 42.08 16.42
N PRO A 103 -22.94 41.04 16.64
CA PRO A 103 -22.68 40.05 17.69
C PRO A 103 -21.27 39.47 17.58
N HIS A 104 -20.65 39.13 18.71
CA HIS A 104 -19.27 38.63 18.79
C HIS A 104 -18.14 39.65 18.61
N VAL A 105 -18.43 40.90 18.21
CA VAL A 105 -17.42 41.96 18.17
C VAL A 105 -17.22 42.54 19.57
N THR A 106 -16.01 42.42 20.11
CA THR A 106 -15.64 42.95 21.44
C THR A 106 -15.18 44.40 21.40
N SER A 107 -14.41 44.75 20.37
CA SER A 107 -13.89 46.10 20.20
C SER A 107 -13.57 46.39 18.74
N VAL A 108 -13.72 47.67 18.37
CA VAL A 108 -13.30 48.21 17.07
C VAL A 108 -12.38 49.38 17.35
N ILE A 109 -11.10 49.23 17.00
CA ILE A 109 -10.10 50.29 17.08
C ILE A 109 -10.13 51.04 15.74
N THR A 110 -10.75 52.23 15.75
CA THR A 110 -10.90 53.07 14.56
C THR A 110 -9.60 53.82 14.24
N PRO A 111 -9.37 54.27 13.00
CA PRO A 111 -8.17 55.01 12.63
C PRO A 111 -7.97 56.33 13.39
N TYR A 112 -9.03 56.84 14.01
CA TYR A 112 -9.06 58.12 14.73
C TYR A 112 -8.96 57.95 16.25
N SER A 113 -8.89 56.71 16.74
CA SER A 113 -8.75 56.42 18.16
C SER A 113 -7.37 56.83 18.67
N GLU A 114 -7.29 57.33 19.91
CA GLU A 114 -6.01 57.63 20.59
C GLU A 114 -5.14 56.37 20.73
N TYR A 115 -5.76 55.18 20.74
CA TYR A 115 -5.09 53.89 20.81
C TYR A 115 -4.65 53.36 19.43
N ALA A 116 -5.02 54.03 18.33
CA ALA A 116 -4.72 53.64 16.95
C ALA A 116 -3.47 54.33 16.40
N ALA A 117 -2.34 54.18 17.11
CA ALA A 117 -1.07 54.75 16.68
C ALA A 117 -0.71 54.26 15.27
N ASN A 118 -0.48 55.20 14.34
CA ASN A 118 -0.12 54.95 12.94
C ASN A 118 -1.14 54.11 12.13
N ALA A 119 -2.43 54.27 12.42
CA ALA A 119 -3.51 53.63 11.65
C ALA A 119 -3.93 54.40 10.38
N ILE A 120 -3.32 55.58 10.13
CA ILE A 120 -3.47 56.39 8.92
C ILE A 120 -2.11 56.42 8.20
N ALA A 121 -2.12 56.13 6.90
CA ALA A 121 -0.91 56.10 6.09
C ALA A 121 -0.27 57.50 6.02
N PRO A 122 1.06 57.61 5.84
CA PRO A 122 1.76 58.90 5.78
C PRO A 122 1.20 59.85 4.70
N ASP A 123 0.70 59.30 3.60
CA ASP A 123 0.08 60.03 2.49
C ASP A 123 -1.40 60.41 2.74
N LYS A 124 -1.98 59.94 3.85
CA LYS A 124 -3.37 60.12 4.26
C LYS A 124 -4.42 59.62 3.26
N THR A 125 -4.04 58.75 2.31
CA THR A 125 -4.99 58.20 1.33
C THR A 125 -5.57 56.85 1.77
N ILE A 126 -4.90 56.18 2.71
CA ILE A 126 -5.28 54.88 3.24
C ILE A 126 -5.33 54.93 4.76
N ALA A 127 -6.34 54.28 5.34
CA ALA A 127 -6.47 54.08 6.78
C ALA A 127 -6.95 52.65 7.05
N TYR A 128 -6.67 52.11 8.24
CA TYR A 128 -7.24 50.82 8.64
C TYR A 128 -7.82 50.84 10.05
N ALA A 129 -8.90 50.09 10.26
CA ALA A 129 -9.46 49.79 11.56
C ALA A 129 -9.14 48.34 11.93
N THR A 130 -8.99 48.06 13.22
CA THR A 130 -8.82 46.69 13.74
C THR A 130 -10.08 46.30 14.50
N VAL A 131 -10.63 45.12 14.21
CA VAL A 131 -11.84 44.57 14.81
C VAL A 131 -11.46 43.30 15.56
N GLN A 132 -11.87 43.20 16.82
CA GLN A 132 -11.54 42.08 17.70
C GLN A 132 -12.80 41.29 18.07
N PHE A 133 -12.75 39.97 18.01
CA PHE A 133 -13.88 39.08 18.30
C PHE A 133 -13.75 38.33 19.64
N ASP A 134 -14.89 37.93 20.22
CA ASP A 134 -15.01 37.19 21.49
C ASP A 134 -14.75 35.69 21.34
N GLY A 135 -13.67 35.30 20.66
CA GLY A 135 -13.31 33.90 20.51
C GLY A 135 -12.25 33.65 19.44
N PRO A 136 -11.77 32.40 19.30
CA PRO A 136 -10.85 32.02 18.24
C PRO A 136 -11.53 32.05 16.86
N THR A 137 -10.74 32.10 15.79
CA THR A 137 -11.23 32.18 14.40
C THR A 137 -12.21 31.06 14.05
N SER A 138 -12.07 29.88 14.67
CA SER A 138 -12.94 28.71 14.43
C SER A 138 -14.33 28.82 15.04
N SER A 139 -14.58 29.74 15.99
CA SER A 139 -15.91 29.93 16.59
C SER A 139 -16.72 31.02 15.88
N ILE A 140 -16.11 31.76 14.96
CA ILE A 140 -16.78 32.84 14.22
C ILE A 140 -17.51 32.23 13.02
N SER A 141 -18.82 32.46 12.94
CA SER A 141 -19.66 31.90 11.88
C SER A 141 -19.48 32.65 10.55
N ASP A 142 -19.67 31.96 9.42
CA ASP A 142 -19.70 32.58 8.09
C ASP A 142 -20.76 33.69 7.99
N ASN A 143 -21.86 33.58 8.75
CA ASN A 143 -22.88 34.62 8.81
C ASN A 143 -22.32 35.92 9.40
N THR A 144 -21.57 35.83 10.50
CA THR A 144 -20.92 36.98 11.13
C THR A 144 -19.92 37.64 10.17
N VAL A 145 -19.13 36.83 9.45
CA VAL A 145 -18.18 37.33 8.43
C VAL A 145 -18.93 38.07 7.31
N ASN A 146 -20.04 37.51 6.82
CA ASN A 146 -20.85 38.13 5.78
C ASN A 146 -21.54 39.42 6.26
N GLU A 147 -21.97 39.49 7.53
CA GLU A 147 -22.50 40.71 8.14
C GLU A 147 -21.43 41.82 8.19
N VAL A 148 -20.19 41.49 8.54
CA VAL A 148 -19.07 42.44 8.50
C VAL A 148 -18.84 42.93 7.07
N ILE A 149 -18.79 42.04 6.07
CA ILE A 149 -18.61 42.43 4.66
C ILE A 149 -19.74 43.34 4.16
N ALA A 150 -20.97 43.10 4.58
CA ALA A 150 -22.13 43.88 4.16
C ALA A 150 -22.03 45.37 4.55
N THR A 151 -21.26 45.70 5.61
CA THR A 151 -21.03 47.09 6.04
C THR A 151 -20.28 47.94 5.01
N ARG A 152 -19.59 47.35 4.03
CA ARG A 152 -18.95 48.05 2.90
C ARG A 152 -19.88 49.02 2.19
N SER A 153 -21.15 48.65 2.07
CA SER A 153 -22.16 49.45 1.35
C SER A 153 -22.33 50.86 1.95
N LEU A 154 -22.10 51.04 3.25
CA LEU A 154 -22.25 52.31 3.96
C LEU A 154 -21.24 53.38 3.53
N ALA A 155 -20.07 52.96 3.06
CA ALA A 155 -19.01 53.87 2.60
C ALA A 155 -19.04 54.09 1.07
N SER A 156 -19.86 53.34 0.35
CA SER A 156 -19.90 53.36 -1.12
C SER A 156 -20.44 54.69 -1.67
N GLU A 157 -21.36 55.35 -0.98
CA GLU A 157 -21.91 56.67 -1.39
C GLU A 157 -20.88 57.80 -1.33
N ALA A 158 -19.90 57.70 -0.43
CA ALA A 158 -18.78 58.64 -0.32
C ALA A 158 -17.65 58.32 -1.32
N GLY A 159 -17.74 57.21 -2.06
CA GLY A 159 -16.68 56.75 -2.96
C GLY A 159 -15.50 56.11 -2.25
N VAL A 160 -15.58 55.89 -0.93
CA VAL A 160 -14.53 55.24 -0.14
C VAL A 160 -14.56 53.74 -0.39
N ARG A 161 -13.44 53.19 -0.86
CA ARG A 161 -13.28 51.75 -1.06
C ARG A 161 -12.98 51.09 0.28
N VAL A 162 -13.71 50.01 0.60
CA VAL A 162 -13.55 49.25 1.85
C VAL A 162 -13.22 47.80 1.53
N GLU A 163 -12.07 47.33 2.01
CA GLU A 163 -11.64 45.95 1.91
C GLU A 163 -11.42 45.35 3.30
N PHE A 164 -11.64 44.04 3.41
CA PHE A 164 -11.58 43.32 4.68
C PHE A 164 -10.48 42.27 4.61
N GLY A 165 -9.61 42.25 5.62
CA GLY A 165 -8.54 41.29 5.78
C GLY A 165 -8.40 40.84 7.23
N GLY A 166 -7.32 40.12 7.52
CA GLY A 166 -7.09 39.53 8.84
C GLY A 166 -7.52 38.07 8.93
N ASP A 167 -7.40 37.49 10.12
CA ASP A 167 -7.37 36.05 10.33
C ASP A 167 -8.69 35.35 9.92
N ILE A 168 -9.84 36.01 10.16
CA ILE A 168 -11.16 35.45 9.84
C ILE A 168 -11.44 35.38 8.33
N PHE A 169 -10.75 36.20 7.52
CA PHE A 169 -10.93 36.22 6.05
C PHE A 169 -9.91 35.34 5.31
N GLN A 170 -9.02 34.66 6.04
CA GLN A 170 -8.12 33.66 5.47
C GLN A 170 -8.82 32.31 5.25
N GLN A 171 -9.98 32.07 5.87
CA GLN A 171 -10.75 30.85 5.67
C GLN A 171 -11.34 30.80 4.26
N THR A 172 -10.85 29.86 3.47
CA THR A 172 -11.41 29.58 2.14
C THR A 172 -12.32 28.38 2.29
N GLY A 173 -13.64 28.57 2.16
CA GLY A 173 -14.58 27.45 2.18
C GLY A 173 -14.20 26.40 1.12
N ALA A 174 -14.26 25.12 1.48
CA ALA A 174 -13.98 24.01 0.57
C ALA A 174 -15.12 23.88 -0.47
N ALA A 175 -15.12 24.75 -1.49
CA ALA A 175 -16.02 24.63 -2.61
C ALA A 175 -15.47 23.61 -3.61
N VAL A 176 -16.27 22.60 -3.95
CA VAL A 176 -15.99 21.67 -5.04
C VAL A 176 -15.83 22.47 -6.34
N SER A 177 -14.61 22.48 -6.88
CA SER A 177 -14.29 23.24 -8.09
C SER A 177 -14.77 22.47 -9.33
N PRO A 178 -15.29 23.15 -10.38
CA PRO A 178 -15.55 22.53 -11.68
C PRO A 178 -14.34 21.77 -12.27
N SER A 179 -13.13 22.15 -11.87
CA SER A 179 -11.88 21.49 -12.28
C SER A 179 -11.76 20.01 -11.91
N GLU A 180 -12.45 19.54 -10.86
CA GLU A 180 -12.49 18.11 -10.53
C GLU A 180 -13.08 17.27 -11.67
N GLY A 181 -14.11 17.81 -12.34
CA GLY A 181 -14.74 17.18 -13.50
C GLY A 181 -13.81 17.06 -14.70
N LEU A 182 -12.84 17.98 -14.84
CA LEU A 182 -11.88 17.98 -15.93
C LEU A 182 -10.90 16.80 -15.81
N GLY A 183 -10.37 16.55 -14.60
CA GLY A 183 -9.47 15.43 -14.34
C GLY A 183 -10.15 14.08 -14.58
N VAL A 184 -11.39 13.95 -14.11
CA VAL A 184 -12.25 12.78 -14.36
C VAL A 184 -12.52 12.58 -15.85
N LEU A 185 -12.80 13.66 -16.60
CA LEU A 185 -13.03 13.61 -18.04
C LEU A 185 -11.78 13.13 -18.79
N PHE A 186 -10.61 13.68 -18.48
CA PHE A 186 -9.36 13.23 -19.09
C PHE A 186 -9.06 11.77 -18.76
N ALA A 187 -9.26 11.35 -17.50
CA ALA A 187 -9.13 9.96 -17.11
C ALA A 187 -10.08 9.06 -17.92
N ALA A 188 -11.35 9.45 -18.09
CA ALA A 188 -12.31 8.72 -18.91
C ALA A 188 -11.88 8.59 -20.37
N ILE A 189 -11.30 9.66 -20.97
CA ILE A 189 -10.77 9.64 -22.33
C ILE A 189 -9.59 8.66 -22.44
N VAL A 190 -8.61 8.73 -21.53
CA VAL A 190 -7.44 7.84 -21.55
C VAL A 190 -7.87 6.38 -21.32
N LEU A 191 -8.79 6.12 -20.38
CA LEU A 191 -9.35 4.79 -20.14
C LEU A 191 -10.10 4.27 -21.36
N PHE A 192 -10.89 5.11 -22.05
CA PHE A 192 -11.58 4.73 -23.28
C PHE A 192 -10.60 4.29 -24.38
N PHE A 193 -9.50 5.02 -24.60
CA PHE A 193 -8.47 4.61 -25.57
C PHE A 193 -7.68 3.38 -25.12
N THR A 194 -7.50 3.21 -23.82
CA THR A 194 -6.79 2.05 -23.25
C THR A 194 -7.59 0.77 -23.46
N PHE A 195 -8.88 0.82 -23.17
CA PHE A 195 -9.76 -0.35 -23.12
C PHE A 195 -10.60 -0.57 -24.39
N GLY A 196 -10.80 0.46 -25.22
CA GLY A 196 -11.62 0.39 -26.43
C GLY A 196 -13.10 0.04 -26.16
N SER A 197 -13.59 0.28 -24.95
CA SER A 197 -14.96 -0.01 -24.52
C SER A 197 -15.37 0.97 -23.43
N LEU A 198 -16.51 1.64 -23.62
CA LEU A 198 -17.05 2.60 -22.66
C LEU A 198 -17.43 1.92 -21.34
N LEU A 199 -17.99 0.71 -21.39
CA LEU A 199 -18.31 -0.07 -20.20
C LEU A 199 -17.05 -0.36 -19.38
N ALA A 200 -15.98 -0.83 -20.03
CA ALA A 200 -14.73 -1.13 -19.34
C ALA A 200 -14.01 0.12 -18.83
N ALA A 201 -14.14 1.26 -19.52
CA ALA A 201 -13.61 2.54 -19.05
C ALA A 201 -14.38 3.09 -17.84
N GLY A 202 -15.70 2.85 -17.77
CA GLY A 202 -16.53 3.31 -16.65
C GLY A 202 -16.26 2.58 -15.33
N LEU A 203 -15.85 1.31 -15.38
CA LEU A 203 -15.61 0.50 -14.18
C LEU A 203 -14.57 1.12 -13.22
N PRO A 204 -13.33 1.40 -13.66
CA PRO A 204 -12.34 2.05 -12.80
C PRO A 204 -12.79 3.41 -12.26
N LEU A 205 -13.50 4.18 -13.09
CA LEU A 205 -13.95 5.51 -12.70
C LEU A 205 -15.04 5.46 -11.62
N ILE A 206 -16.03 4.57 -11.74
CA ILE A 206 -17.08 4.39 -10.73
C ILE A 206 -16.47 3.96 -9.40
N SER A 207 -15.54 2.99 -9.43
CA SER A 207 -14.85 2.53 -8.22
C SER A 207 -14.06 3.66 -7.55
N ALA A 208 -13.32 4.46 -8.33
CA ALA A 208 -12.53 5.56 -7.81
C ALA A 208 -13.40 6.68 -7.22
N LEU A 209 -14.48 7.08 -7.91
CA LEU A 209 -15.40 8.12 -7.43
C LEU A 209 -16.09 7.70 -6.13
N LEU A 210 -16.50 6.42 -6.01
CA LEU A 210 -17.05 5.91 -4.77
C LEU A 210 -16.01 5.96 -3.63
N GLY A 211 -14.77 5.55 -3.91
CA GLY A 211 -13.68 5.60 -2.93
C GLY A 211 -13.36 7.01 -2.46
N VAL A 212 -13.32 7.97 -3.38
CA VAL A 212 -13.17 9.40 -3.06
C VAL A 212 -14.30 9.88 -2.18
N GLY A 213 -15.57 9.59 -2.53
CA GLY A 213 -16.73 10.01 -1.73
C GLY A 213 -16.70 9.46 -0.30
N ILE A 214 -16.33 8.18 -0.12
CA ILE A 214 -16.18 7.58 1.21
C ILE A 214 -15.01 8.22 1.97
N SER A 215 -13.88 8.47 1.29
CA SER A 215 -12.68 9.05 1.91
C SER A 215 -12.93 10.48 2.38
N VAL A 216 -13.53 11.33 1.53
CA VAL A 216 -13.90 12.71 1.90
C VAL A 216 -14.90 12.72 3.05
N GLY A 217 -15.95 11.90 2.97
CA GLY A 217 -16.91 11.79 4.07
C GLY A 217 -16.27 11.31 5.38
N ALA A 218 -15.29 10.41 5.31
CA ALA A 218 -14.57 9.93 6.49
C ALA A 218 -13.70 11.03 7.10
N VAL A 219 -13.01 11.83 6.27
CA VAL A 219 -12.24 12.99 6.73
C VAL A 219 -13.15 14.02 7.40
N ILE A 220 -14.33 14.30 6.81
CA ILE A 220 -15.32 15.21 7.40
C ILE A 220 -15.84 14.65 8.73
N ALA A 221 -16.16 13.36 8.82
CA ALA A 221 -16.61 12.75 10.07
C ALA A 221 -15.53 12.82 11.17
N VAL A 222 -14.26 12.65 10.82
CA VAL A 222 -13.14 12.81 11.76
C VAL A 222 -12.97 14.27 12.19
N SER A 223 -13.28 15.24 11.34
CA SER A 223 -13.20 16.67 11.67
C SER A 223 -14.13 17.10 12.82
N ALA A 224 -15.12 16.28 13.17
CA ALA A 224 -15.95 16.50 14.35
C ALA A 224 -15.23 16.21 15.68
N PHE A 225 -14.15 15.41 15.66
CA PHE A 225 -13.42 14.97 16.85
C PHE A 225 -11.97 15.47 16.90
N ALA A 226 -11.41 15.87 15.76
CA ALA A 226 -10.04 16.36 15.65
C ALA A 226 -9.98 17.54 14.67
N THR A 227 -9.00 18.44 14.86
CA THR A 227 -8.77 19.53 13.91
C THR A 227 -8.18 18.98 12.61
N VAL A 228 -8.85 19.27 11.50
CA VAL A 228 -8.47 18.81 10.16
C VAL A 228 -8.28 20.02 9.26
N SER A 229 -7.13 20.11 8.58
CA SER A 229 -6.88 21.15 7.58
C SER A 229 -7.83 21.03 6.39
N SER A 230 -8.25 22.17 5.82
CA SER A 230 -9.08 22.21 4.62
C SER A 230 -8.37 21.60 3.39
N THR A 231 -7.03 21.47 3.44
CA THR A 231 -6.23 20.81 2.42
C THR A 231 -6.40 19.28 2.43
N ALA A 232 -6.74 18.67 3.58
CA ALA A 232 -6.79 17.21 3.72
C ALA A 232 -7.89 16.53 2.87
N PRO A 233 -9.16 17.01 2.83
CA PRO A 233 -10.17 16.48 1.91
C PRO A 233 -9.76 16.55 0.44
N LEU A 234 -9.14 17.66 0.02
CA LEU A 234 -8.69 17.87 -1.35
C LEU A 234 -7.56 16.90 -1.73
N LEU A 235 -6.60 16.67 -0.83
CA LEU A 235 -5.60 15.62 -1.02
C LEU A 235 -6.22 14.23 -1.10
N ALA A 236 -7.25 13.94 -0.29
CA ALA A 236 -7.98 12.68 -0.36
C ALA A 236 -8.67 12.51 -1.73
N VAL A 237 -9.21 13.57 -2.33
CA VAL A 237 -9.75 13.56 -3.71
C VAL A 237 -8.63 13.30 -4.72
N MET A 238 -7.57 14.11 -4.72
CA MET A 238 -6.48 14.02 -5.69
C MET A 238 -5.80 12.66 -5.68
N ILE A 239 -5.42 12.18 -4.48
CA ILE A 239 -4.74 10.89 -4.29
C ILE A 239 -5.73 9.74 -4.51
N GLY A 240 -6.93 9.81 -3.92
CA GLY A 240 -7.93 8.74 -4.02
C GLY A 240 -8.39 8.50 -5.45
N LEU A 241 -8.55 9.56 -6.25
CA LEU A 241 -8.89 9.44 -7.67
C LEU A 241 -7.72 8.85 -8.47
N ALA A 242 -6.50 9.37 -8.31
CA ALA A 242 -5.33 8.88 -9.03
C ALA A 242 -5.07 7.40 -8.73
N VAL A 243 -4.95 7.06 -7.45
CA VAL A 243 -4.65 5.71 -6.96
C VAL A 243 -5.80 4.75 -7.23
N GLY A 244 -7.04 5.16 -6.96
CA GLY A 244 -8.22 4.32 -7.14
C GLY A 244 -8.45 3.94 -8.60
N ILE A 245 -8.27 4.87 -9.54
CA ILE A 245 -8.37 4.56 -10.97
C ILE A 245 -7.26 3.60 -11.38
N ASP A 246 -6.03 3.82 -10.91
CA ASP A 246 -4.88 3.02 -11.32
C ASP A 246 -5.00 1.56 -10.85
N TYR A 247 -5.31 1.36 -9.57
CA TYR A 247 -5.52 0.03 -9.00
C TYR A 247 -6.62 -0.74 -9.74
N ALA A 248 -7.72 -0.07 -10.06
CA ALA A 248 -8.79 -0.70 -10.82
C ALA A 248 -8.41 -0.98 -12.28
N LEU A 249 -7.63 -0.09 -12.90
CA LEU A 249 -7.09 -0.28 -14.24
C LEU A 249 -6.20 -1.53 -14.34
N PHE A 250 -5.30 -1.77 -13.38
CA PHE A 250 -4.44 -2.95 -13.39
C PHE A 250 -5.21 -4.27 -13.26
N ILE A 251 -6.11 -4.38 -12.27
CA ILE A 251 -6.93 -5.58 -12.06
C ILE A 251 -7.82 -5.84 -13.28
N LEU A 252 -8.49 -4.80 -13.78
CA LEU A 252 -9.37 -4.93 -14.94
C LEU A 252 -8.61 -5.26 -16.23
N SER A 253 -7.42 -4.68 -16.43
CA SER A 253 -6.55 -5.02 -17.57
C SER A 253 -6.14 -6.50 -17.54
N ARG A 254 -5.79 -7.02 -16.36
CA ARG A 254 -5.46 -8.44 -16.18
C ARG A 254 -6.65 -9.35 -16.49
N HIS A 255 -7.82 -9.06 -15.91
CA HIS A 255 -9.05 -9.81 -16.17
C HIS A 255 -9.41 -9.84 -17.66
N ARG A 256 -9.36 -8.70 -18.34
CA ARG A 256 -9.71 -8.63 -19.77
C ARG A 256 -8.72 -9.39 -20.65
N THR A 257 -7.45 -9.46 -20.24
CA THR A 257 -6.43 -10.28 -20.92
C THR A 257 -6.75 -11.76 -20.77
N GLN A 258 -7.07 -12.21 -19.56
CA GLN A 258 -7.49 -13.59 -19.28
C GLN A 258 -8.79 -13.99 -20.01
N LEU A 259 -9.79 -13.11 -20.07
CA LEU A 259 -11.01 -13.35 -20.86
C LEU A 259 -10.75 -13.45 -22.37
N ALA A 260 -9.75 -12.72 -22.87
CA ALA A 260 -9.32 -12.83 -24.27
C ALA A 260 -8.64 -14.17 -24.54
N GLN A 261 -7.97 -14.74 -23.54
CA GLN A 261 -7.36 -16.08 -23.56
C GLN A 261 -8.39 -17.21 -23.41
N GLY A 262 -9.67 -16.90 -23.16
CA GLY A 262 -10.73 -17.90 -23.07
C GLY A 262 -10.98 -18.43 -21.66
N MET A 263 -10.37 -17.83 -20.63
CA MET A 263 -10.62 -18.18 -19.23
C MET A 263 -12.09 -17.94 -18.84
N GLU A 264 -12.60 -18.80 -17.95
CA GLU A 264 -13.93 -18.67 -17.36
C GLU A 264 -14.04 -17.36 -16.56
N VAL A 265 -15.25 -16.76 -16.50
CA VAL A 265 -15.44 -15.40 -16.02
C VAL A 265 -15.23 -15.25 -14.51
N GLU A 266 -15.69 -16.22 -13.71
CA GLU A 266 -15.47 -16.24 -12.27
C GLU A 266 -13.99 -16.46 -11.96
N GLU A 267 -13.39 -17.47 -12.60
CA GLU A 267 -11.97 -17.81 -12.41
C GLU A 267 -11.06 -16.64 -12.80
N SER A 268 -11.35 -15.99 -13.93
CA SER A 268 -10.58 -14.81 -14.34
C SER A 268 -10.72 -13.65 -13.35
N ALA A 269 -11.91 -13.42 -12.78
CA ALA A 269 -12.07 -12.37 -11.77
C ALA A 269 -11.23 -12.69 -10.52
N ALA A 270 -11.34 -13.92 -10.00
CA ALA A 270 -10.61 -14.37 -8.82
C ALA A 270 -9.09 -14.33 -9.03
N GLN A 271 -8.59 -14.86 -10.16
CA GLN A 271 -7.17 -14.88 -10.46
C GLN A 271 -6.61 -13.48 -10.74
N SER A 272 -7.39 -12.57 -11.32
CA SER A 272 -6.97 -11.18 -11.53
C SER A 272 -6.77 -10.43 -10.20
N VAL A 273 -7.67 -10.60 -9.23
CA VAL A 273 -7.55 -10.03 -7.88
C VAL A 273 -6.39 -10.68 -7.12
N ALA A 274 -6.15 -11.96 -7.34
CA ALA A 274 -5.06 -12.65 -6.68
C ALA A 274 -3.66 -12.28 -7.19
N THR A 275 -3.52 -11.99 -8.48
CA THR A 275 -2.23 -11.67 -9.11
C THR A 275 -2.01 -10.16 -9.18
N ALA A 276 -2.78 -9.46 -10.02
CA ALA A 276 -2.70 -8.01 -10.12
C ALA A 276 -3.13 -7.31 -8.82
N GLY A 277 -4.11 -7.86 -8.11
CA GLY A 277 -4.51 -7.31 -6.81
C GLY A 277 -3.46 -7.52 -5.70
N SER A 278 -2.62 -8.57 -5.76
CA SER A 278 -1.48 -8.71 -4.83
C SER A 278 -0.46 -7.58 -5.01
N ALA A 279 -0.16 -7.23 -6.27
CA ALA A 279 0.67 -6.08 -6.58
C ALA A 279 0.03 -4.76 -6.11
N VAL A 280 -1.28 -4.59 -6.30
CA VAL A 280 -2.05 -3.42 -5.80
C VAL A 280 -2.03 -3.30 -4.28
N VAL A 281 -2.23 -4.40 -3.53
CA VAL A 281 -2.19 -4.38 -2.07
C VAL A 281 -0.79 -4.03 -1.57
N PHE A 282 0.25 -4.57 -2.21
CA PHE A 282 1.64 -4.28 -1.87
C PHE A 282 1.99 -2.79 -2.14
N ALA A 283 1.64 -2.30 -3.33
CA ALA A 283 1.70 -0.90 -3.74
C ALA A 283 1.02 0.02 -2.72
N GLY A 284 -0.27 -0.21 -2.48
CA GLY A 284 -1.05 0.59 -1.54
C GLY A 284 -0.53 0.53 -0.12
N THR A 285 -0.03 -0.62 0.34
CA THR A 285 0.62 -0.72 1.65
C THR A 285 1.89 0.13 1.70
N THR A 286 2.68 0.16 0.63
CA THR A 286 3.89 0.99 0.55
C THR A 286 3.56 2.48 0.61
N VAL A 287 2.52 2.91 -0.11
CA VAL A 287 1.99 4.29 -0.07
C VAL A 287 1.48 4.63 1.33
N ILE A 288 0.69 3.74 1.95
CA ILE A 288 0.17 3.92 3.31
C ILE A 288 1.31 4.10 4.31
N ILE A 289 2.33 3.25 4.25
CA ILE A 289 3.48 3.35 5.16
C ILE A 289 4.23 4.67 4.93
N ALA A 290 4.40 5.12 3.69
CA ALA A 290 5.05 6.40 3.40
C ALA A 290 4.28 7.60 3.95
N LEU A 291 2.96 7.60 3.82
CA LEU A 291 2.07 8.63 4.35
C LEU A 291 2.01 8.60 5.87
N LEU A 292 1.98 7.42 6.49
CA LEU A 292 2.09 7.25 7.94
C LEU A 292 3.48 7.65 8.45
N GLY A 293 4.52 7.65 7.60
CA GLY A 293 5.83 8.21 7.93
C GLY A 293 5.77 9.68 8.36
N LEU A 294 4.74 10.43 7.97
CA LEU A 294 4.51 11.80 8.42
C LEU A 294 4.28 11.89 9.93
N LEU A 295 3.81 10.81 10.58
CA LEU A 295 3.69 10.73 12.04
C LEU A 295 5.06 10.81 12.73
N VAL A 296 6.11 10.32 12.08
CA VAL A 296 7.48 10.32 12.62
C VAL A 296 8.06 11.73 12.70
N VAL A 297 7.55 12.66 11.87
CA VAL A 297 7.97 14.06 11.85
C VAL A 297 7.54 14.79 13.13
N GLY A 298 6.50 14.31 13.83
CA GLY A 298 6.06 14.89 15.12
C GLY A 298 5.27 16.20 14.99
N ILE A 299 4.83 16.57 13.77
CA ILE A 299 4.03 17.76 13.52
C ILE A 299 2.54 17.37 13.42
N PRO A 300 1.66 17.85 14.33
CA PRO A 300 0.28 17.36 14.44
C PRO A 300 -0.55 17.48 13.16
N PHE A 301 -0.55 18.65 12.50
CA PHE A 301 -1.38 18.83 11.30
C PHE A 301 -0.89 17.95 10.13
N LEU A 302 0.43 17.74 9.98
CA LEU A 302 0.98 16.79 9.01
C LEU A 302 0.60 15.35 9.34
N SER A 303 0.60 15.00 10.62
CA SER A 303 0.21 13.67 11.10
C SER A 303 -1.24 13.36 10.74
N VAL A 304 -2.17 14.28 11.03
CA VAL A 304 -3.60 14.13 10.71
C VAL A 304 -3.80 14.02 9.20
N MET A 305 -3.13 14.87 8.42
CA MET A 305 -3.22 14.84 6.96
C MET A 305 -2.63 13.56 6.37
N GLY A 306 -1.51 13.08 6.91
CA GLY A 306 -0.88 11.81 6.51
C GLY A 306 -1.77 10.61 6.81
N VAL A 307 -2.41 10.58 7.98
CA VAL A 307 -3.39 9.54 8.34
C VAL A 307 -4.62 9.61 7.42
N ALA A 308 -5.16 10.81 7.18
CA ALA A 308 -6.29 11.00 6.27
C ALA A 308 -5.99 10.48 4.85
N ALA A 309 -4.82 10.83 4.30
CA ALA A 309 -4.38 10.35 3.01
C ALA A 309 -4.14 8.83 3.01
N ALA A 310 -3.55 8.28 4.07
CA ALA A 310 -3.34 6.84 4.21
C ALA A 310 -4.67 6.06 4.25
N VAL A 311 -5.68 6.60 4.95
CA VAL A 311 -7.04 6.03 4.97
C VAL A 311 -7.67 6.08 3.58
N ALA A 312 -7.52 7.17 2.84
CA ALA A 312 -8.03 7.27 1.47
C ALA A 312 -7.42 6.22 0.53
N VAL A 313 -6.12 5.98 0.65
CA VAL A 313 -5.42 4.93 -0.11
C VAL A 313 -5.86 3.54 0.34
N PHE A 314 -5.99 3.30 1.65
CA PHE A 314 -6.47 2.03 2.19
C PHE A 314 -7.87 1.68 1.69
N LEU A 315 -8.79 2.65 1.71
CA LEU A 315 -10.14 2.51 1.14
C LEU A 315 -10.09 2.20 -0.36
N SER A 316 -9.21 2.87 -1.10
CA SER A 316 -9.01 2.61 -2.54
C SER A 316 -8.54 1.18 -2.81
N VAL A 317 -7.62 0.64 -1.99
CA VAL A 317 -7.19 -0.77 -2.07
C VAL A 317 -8.35 -1.72 -1.76
N CYS A 318 -9.12 -1.45 -0.70
CA CYS A 318 -10.26 -2.28 -0.31
C CYS A 318 -11.34 -2.33 -1.40
N ILE A 319 -11.63 -1.18 -2.02
CA ILE A 319 -12.58 -1.05 -3.12
C ILE A 319 -12.08 -1.79 -4.36
N ALA A 320 -10.80 -1.65 -4.72
CA ALA A 320 -10.20 -2.38 -5.83
C ALA A 320 -10.22 -3.90 -5.61
N ALA A 321 -10.04 -4.36 -4.37
CA ALA A 321 -10.05 -5.79 -4.03
C ALA A 321 -11.46 -6.39 -3.89
N THR A 322 -12.50 -5.58 -3.64
CA THR A 322 -13.86 -6.09 -3.33
C THR A 322 -14.95 -5.56 -4.26
N LEU A 323 -15.08 -4.23 -4.41
CA LEU A 323 -16.13 -3.64 -5.23
C LEU A 323 -15.89 -3.89 -6.72
N LEU A 324 -14.64 -3.76 -7.17
CA LEU A 324 -14.31 -3.98 -8.58
C LEU A 324 -14.66 -5.40 -9.06
N PRO A 325 -14.24 -6.50 -8.40
CA PRO A 325 -14.65 -7.85 -8.81
C PRO A 325 -16.17 -8.06 -8.72
N ALA A 326 -16.86 -7.40 -7.80
CA ALA A 326 -18.33 -7.41 -7.76
C ALA A 326 -18.95 -6.75 -9.01
N ILE A 327 -18.45 -5.58 -9.42
CA ILE A 327 -18.92 -4.90 -10.65
C ILE A 327 -18.57 -5.73 -11.90
N MET A 328 -17.41 -6.40 -11.91
CA MET A 328 -17.06 -7.35 -12.97
C MET A 328 -18.04 -8.52 -13.04
N GLY A 329 -18.49 -9.05 -11.89
CA GLY A 329 -19.52 -10.09 -11.79
C GLY A 329 -20.89 -9.67 -12.32
N MET A 330 -21.24 -8.38 -12.24
CA MET A 330 -22.44 -7.85 -12.88
C MET A 330 -22.26 -7.70 -14.41
N ALA A 331 -21.06 -7.35 -14.87
CA ALA A 331 -20.77 -7.16 -16.28
C ALA A 331 -20.56 -8.47 -17.05
N LYS A 332 -20.06 -9.53 -16.41
CA LYS A 332 -19.79 -10.87 -16.98
C LYS A 332 -19.06 -10.78 -18.33
N LEU A 333 -19.52 -11.53 -19.33
CA LEU A 333 -18.94 -11.59 -20.68
C LEU A 333 -18.96 -10.25 -21.44
N ARG A 334 -19.67 -9.22 -20.97
CA ARG A 334 -19.68 -7.89 -21.62
C ARG A 334 -18.31 -7.19 -21.57
N LEU A 335 -17.40 -7.65 -20.71
CA LEU A 335 -16.03 -7.15 -20.61
C LEU A 335 -15.07 -7.82 -21.62
N LYS A 336 -15.48 -8.91 -22.26
CA LYS A 336 -14.67 -9.61 -23.26
C LYS A 336 -14.35 -8.66 -24.42
N PRO A 337 -13.07 -8.49 -24.83
CA PRO A 337 -12.73 -7.71 -26.01
C PRO A 337 -13.48 -8.19 -27.25
N LYS A 338 -13.97 -7.28 -28.11
CA LYS A 338 -14.70 -7.66 -29.34
C LYS A 338 -13.81 -8.52 -30.25
N ARG A 339 -14.40 -9.57 -30.85
CA ARG A 339 -13.73 -10.46 -31.81
C ARG A 339 -13.13 -9.68 -32.98
N GLY A 340 -11.87 -9.92 -33.29
CA GLY A 340 -11.10 -9.23 -34.33
C GLY A 340 -10.66 -7.81 -33.97
N SER A 341 -10.94 -7.32 -32.75
CA SER A 341 -10.46 -6.00 -32.32
C SER A 341 -8.92 -5.98 -32.22
N ARG A 342 -8.32 -4.79 -32.30
CA ARG A 342 -6.87 -4.62 -32.07
C ARG A 342 -6.46 -5.07 -30.66
N VAL A 343 -7.39 -5.07 -29.71
CA VAL A 343 -7.16 -5.45 -28.30
C VAL A 343 -7.07 -6.98 -28.18
N GLU A 344 -8.01 -7.72 -28.76
CA GLU A 344 -8.00 -9.19 -28.74
C GLU A 344 -6.80 -9.77 -29.50
N ARG A 345 -6.54 -9.31 -30.73
CA ARG A 345 -5.40 -9.77 -31.54
C ARG A 345 -4.05 -9.61 -30.84
N ARG A 346 -3.93 -8.59 -29.98
CA ARG A 346 -2.71 -8.33 -29.22
C ARG A 346 -2.61 -9.15 -27.94
N ALA A 347 -3.73 -9.38 -27.26
CA ALA A 347 -3.77 -10.30 -26.12
C ALA A 347 -3.40 -11.73 -26.56
N ILE A 348 -3.82 -12.13 -27.76
CA ILE A 348 -3.48 -13.43 -28.36
C ILE A 348 -2.04 -13.45 -28.89
N ALA A 349 -1.55 -12.38 -29.53
CA ALA A 349 -0.16 -12.32 -30.02
C ALA A 349 0.90 -12.40 -28.89
N ALA A 350 0.53 -12.14 -27.64
CA ALA A 350 1.40 -12.41 -26.49
C ALA A 350 1.69 -13.91 -26.31
N LEU A 351 0.76 -14.79 -26.73
CA LEU A 351 0.89 -16.26 -26.65
C LEU A 351 1.86 -16.84 -27.68
N GLU A 352 1.91 -16.27 -28.89
CA GLU A 352 2.81 -16.76 -29.96
C GLU A 352 4.30 -16.61 -29.60
N HIS A 353 4.64 -15.69 -28.70
CA HIS A 353 6.00 -15.58 -28.14
C HIS A 353 6.25 -16.49 -26.93
N GLU A 354 5.19 -17.04 -26.33
CA GLU A 354 5.26 -17.97 -25.20
C GLU A 354 5.56 -19.41 -25.69
N ASP A 355 5.00 -19.81 -26.85
CA ASP A 355 5.20 -21.15 -27.43
C ASP A 355 6.56 -21.33 -28.14
N ASP A 356 7.14 -20.26 -28.71
CA ASP A 356 8.51 -20.27 -29.28
C ASP A 356 9.59 -20.54 -28.22
N GLY A 357 9.26 -20.43 -26.93
CA GLY A 357 10.12 -20.79 -25.80
C GLY A 357 10.08 -22.27 -25.41
N ARG A 358 8.99 -22.98 -25.70
CA ARG A 358 8.84 -24.42 -25.39
C ARG A 358 9.52 -25.32 -26.42
N SER A 359 9.61 -24.89 -27.68
CA SER A 359 10.24 -25.66 -28.77
C SER A 359 11.77 -25.62 -28.77
N GLY A 360 12.40 -24.82 -27.90
CA GLY A 360 13.85 -24.64 -27.83
C GLY A 360 14.61 -25.63 -26.92
N HIS A 361 13.93 -26.62 -26.32
CA HIS A 361 14.55 -27.51 -25.33
C HIS A 361 14.62 -29.00 -25.69
N GLU A 362 14.38 -29.37 -26.94
CA GLU A 362 14.69 -30.70 -27.46
C GLU A 362 15.44 -30.58 -28.78
N THR A 363 16.75 -30.38 -28.71
CA THR A 363 17.79 -30.85 -29.67
C THR A 363 19.09 -30.11 -29.38
N GLY A 364 19.93 -30.69 -28.53
CA GLY A 364 21.14 -30.00 -28.10
C GLY A 364 22.20 -30.90 -27.48
N SER A 365 22.42 -32.10 -28.00
CA SER A 365 23.69 -32.81 -27.86
C SER A 365 23.72 -34.02 -28.77
N GLU A 366 24.29 -33.87 -29.98
CA GLU A 366 25.17 -34.86 -30.63
C GLU A 366 25.61 -34.36 -32.01
N GLY A 367 26.89 -34.52 -32.33
CA GLY A 367 27.37 -34.59 -33.72
C GLY A 367 27.92 -33.33 -34.38
N ARG A 368 29.17 -32.97 -34.03
CA ARG A 368 30.11 -32.31 -34.97
C ARG A 368 30.41 -33.28 -36.12
N ALA A 369 30.19 -32.91 -37.39
CA ALA A 369 31.11 -33.16 -38.51
C ALA A 369 30.55 -32.70 -39.88
N ALA A 370 31.46 -32.06 -40.63
CA ALA A 370 31.68 -32.14 -42.08
C ALA A 370 30.54 -31.82 -43.08
N THR A 371 30.68 -30.64 -43.67
CA THR A 371 30.39 -30.34 -45.08
C THR A 371 30.86 -31.41 -46.05
N GLY A 372 29.98 -31.82 -46.96
CA GLY A 372 30.32 -32.63 -48.14
C GLY A 372 29.15 -32.72 -49.11
N ALA A 373 29.19 -31.91 -50.16
CA ALA A 373 28.26 -32.00 -51.27
C ALA A 373 28.61 -33.19 -52.16
N THR A 374 27.62 -34.00 -52.56
CA THR A 374 27.65 -34.82 -53.79
C THR A 374 26.23 -35.20 -54.21
N ALA A 375 26.02 -35.21 -55.51
CA ALA A 375 24.75 -35.43 -56.20
C ALA A 375 24.60 -36.86 -56.75
N ILE A 376 23.39 -37.15 -57.29
CA ILE A 376 22.99 -38.18 -58.28
C ILE A 376 22.52 -39.55 -57.66
N PRO A 377 21.55 -40.31 -58.26
CA PRO A 377 20.19 -39.99 -58.73
C PRO A 377 19.12 -40.98 -58.16
N ALA A 378 17.86 -40.77 -58.53
CA ALA A 378 16.75 -41.70 -58.29
C ALA A 378 16.87 -43.01 -59.09
N LEU A 379 16.44 -44.12 -58.49
CA LEU A 379 16.10 -45.39 -59.14
C LEU A 379 14.64 -45.74 -58.86
N GLU A 380 14.06 -46.33 -59.90
CA GLU A 380 12.64 -46.50 -60.19
C GLU A 380 11.90 -47.46 -59.25
N SER A 381 10.59 -47.23 -59.13
CA SER A 381 9.63 -48.31 -58.89
C SER A 381 8.38 -48.08 -59.77
N PRO A 382 7.85 -49.11 -60.46
CA PRO A 382 6.87 -48.94 -61.52
C PRO A 382 5.41 -49.06 -61.07
N GLY A 383 4.53 -48.36 -61.78
CA GLY A 383 3.20 -48.87 -62.11
C GLY A 383 2.04 -48.39 -61.24
N ALA A 384 1.27 -47.43 -61.75
CA ALA A 384 -0.10 -47.62 -62.24
C ALA A 384 -0.84 -46.27 -62.32
N GLY A 385 -1.61 -46.09 -63.38
CA GLY A 385 -1.95 -44.79 -63.95
C GLY A 385 -3.04 -43.98 -63.26
N ALA A 386 -2.94 -42.66 -63.41
CA ALA A 386 -4.05 -41.75 -63.73
C ALA A 386 -3.50 -40.36 -64.11
N LYS A 387 -4.16 -39.70 -65.08
CA LYS A 387 -3.81 -38.38 -65.66
C LYS A 387 -3.91 -37.22 -64.64
N PRO A 388 -3.25 -36.08 -64.91
CA PRO A 388 -2.96 -35.05 -63.91
C PRO A 388 -4.10 -34.05 -63.73
N ALA A 389 -4.44 -33.71 -62.48
CA ALA A 389 -5.27 -32.55 -62.16
C ALA A 389 -4.39 -31.37 -61.74
N SER A 390 -4.65 -30.23 -62.39
CA SER A 390 -3.95 -28.95 -62.35
C SER A 390 -4.05 -28.20 -61.01
N GLY A 391 -3.54 -28.77 -59.91
CA GLY A 391 -3.62 -28.15 -58.56
C GLY A 391 -2.32 -27.53 -58.03
N GLY A 392 -1.16 -27.99 -58.49
CA GLY A 392 0.11 -27.75 -57.79
C GLY A 392 0.68 -26.31 -57.87
N ARG A 393 0.34 -25.55 -58.94
CA ARG A 393 0.82 -24.16 -59.09
C ARG A 393 -0.04 -23.14 -58.37
N GLN A 394 -1.35 -23.42 -58.23
CA GLN A 394 -2.26 -22.58 -57.44
C GLN A 394 -2.01 -22.79 -55.96
N ALA A 395 -1.91 -24.05 -55.48
CA ALA A 395 -1.61 -24.35 -54.08
C ALA A 395 -0.26 -23.78 -53.60
N LYS A 396 0.78 -23.78 -54.44
CA LYS A 396 2.07 -23.12 -54.11
C LYS A 396 1.99 -21.59 -54.17
N ARG A 397 1.15 -21.01 -55.03
CA ARG A 397 0.89 -19.56 -55.05
C ARG A 397 0.05 -19.11 -53.88
N ASP A 398 -0.95 -19.90 -53.48
CA ASP A 398 -1.84 -19.64 -52.37
C ASP A 398 -1.13 -19.88 -51.03
N ALA A 399 -0.25 -20.88 -50.93
CA ALA A 399 0.63 -21.04 -49.77
C ALA A 399 1.66 -19.90 -49.66
N LYS A 400 2.24 -19.45 -50.79
CA LYS A 400 3.18 -18.31 -50.80
C LYS A 400 2.48 -16.96 -50.60
N ALA A 401 1.21 -16.83 -51.02
CA ALA A 401 0.35 -15.69 -50.73
C ALA A 401 -0.20 -15.71 -49.30
N ALA A 402 -0.42 -16.88 -48.69
CA ALA A 402 -0.75 -17.06 -47.28
C ALA A 402 0.44 -16.70 -46.38
N LEU A 403 1.65 -17.16 -46.75
CA LEU A 403 2.90 -16.79 -46.08
C LEU A 403 3.24 -15.29 -46.23
N ASN A 404 2.87 -14.67 -47.36
CA ASN A 404 3.05 -13.23 -47.59
C ASN A 404 1.90 -12.35 -47.06
N SER A 405 0.75 -12.91 -46.67
CA SER A 405 -0.41 -12.17 -46.14
C SER A 405 -0.49 -12.16 -44.61
N ALA A 406 0.32 -12.98 -43.94
CA ALA A 406 0.69 -12.76 -42.55
C ALA A 406 1.59 -11.51 -42.47
N LYS A 407 0.99 -10.32 -42.53
CA LYS A 407 1.67 -9.07 -42.19
C LYS A 407 2.34 -9.29 -40.82
N PRO A 408 3.68 -9.13 -40.70
CA PRO A 408 4.33 -9.29 -39.40
C PRO A 408 3.63 -8.36 -38.42
N VAL A 409 3.15 -8.92 -37.31
CA VAL A 409 2.48 -8.15 -36.26
C VAL A 409 3.41 -6.99 -35.92
N SER A 410 2.98 -5.76 -36.20
CA SER A 410 3.79 -4.57 -35.95
C SER A 410 4.20 -4.58 -34.48
N ARG A 411 5.50 -4.64 -34.19
CA ARG A 411 6.03 -4.62 -32.81
C ARG A 411 5.34 -3.53 -32.00
N SER A 412 4.95 -3.85 -30.77
CA SER A 412 4.32 -2.87 -29.87
C SER A 412 5.24 -1.65 -29.70
N MET A 413 4.66 -0.48 -29.46
CA MET A 413 5.44 0.75 -29.26
C MET A 413 6.43 0.60 -28.09
N GLY A 414 6.02 -0.07 -27.01
CA GLY A 414 6.89 -0.41 -25.88
C GLY A 414 8.07 -1.29 -26.29
N ALA A 415 7.85 -2.32 -27.10
CA ALA A 415 8.93 -3.18 -27.61
C ALA A 415 9.93 -2.42 -28.49
N ARG A 416 9.45 -1.44 -29.27
CA ARG A 416 10.34 -0.55 -30.06
C ARG A 416 11.14 0.37 -29.16
N TRP A 417 10.50 0.99 -28.17
CA TRP A 417 11.15 1.90 -27.23
C TRP A 417 12.24 1.21 -26.42
N VAL A 418 11.91 0.11 -25.71
CA VAL A 418 12.89 -0.64 -24.93
C VAL A 418 14.02 -1.17 -25.81
N GLY A 419 13.72 -1.60 -27.03
CA GLY A 419 14.72 -2.05 -27.99
C GLY A 419 15.71 -0.96 -28.41
N ILE A 420 15.29 0.31 -28.44
CA ILE A 420 16.19 1.45 -28.69
C ILE A 420 17.04 1.74 -27.45
N VAL A 421 16.42 1.81 -26.27
CA VAL A 421 17.10 2.06 -24.99
C VAL A 421 18.19 1.01 -24.74
N MET A 422 17.88 -0.27 -24.97
CA MET A 422 18.82 -1.39 -24.80
C MET A 422 20.00 -1.38 -25.79
N LYS A 423 19.88 -0.71 -26.95
CA LYS A 423 21.00 -0.62 -27.91
C LYS A 423 22.08 0.35 -27.45
N ALA A 424 21.72 1.36 -26.68
CA ALA A 424 22.63 2.40 -26.22
C ALA A 424 22.32 2.82 -24.76
N PRO A 425 22.37 1.90 -23.78
CA PRO A 425 21.89 2.16 -22.42
C PRO A 425 22.63 3.33 -21.76
N ILE A 426 23.95 3.46 -21.96
CA ILE A 426 24.76 4.54 -21.38
C ILE A 426 24.32 5.91 -21.89
N VAL A 427 24.00 6.03 -23.19
CA VAL A 427 23.55 7.30 -23.78
C VAL A 427 22.24 7.75 -23.15
N PHE A 428 21.28 6.83 -22.99
CA PHE A 428 20.00 7.13 -22.34
C PHE A 428 20.15 7.44 -20.85
N ILE A 429 21.04 6.76 -20.13
CA ILE A 429 21.33 7.08 -18.72
C ILE A 429 21.85 8.52 -18.61
N ILE A 430 22.87 8.88 -19.40
CA ILE A 430 23.46 10.24 -19.37
C ILE A 430 22.42 11.28 -19.80
N ALA A 431 21.64 11.01 -20.86
CA ALA A 431 20.62 11.93 -21.35
C ALA A 431 19.52 12.18 -20.31
N VAL A 432 19.01 11.12 -19.65
CA VAL A 432 17.99 11.26 -18.62
C VAL A 432 18.54 11.94 -17.38
N VAL A 433 19.68 11.49 -16.85
CA VAL A 433 20.31 12.12 -15.66
C VAL A 433 20.66 13.57 -15.94
N GLY A 434 21.16 13.91 -17.14
CA GLY A 434 21.46 15.28 -17.54
C GLY A 434 20.20 16.14 -17.67
N LEU A 435 19.18 15.67 -18.38
CA LEU A 435 17.92 16.41 -18.57
C LEU A 435 17.21 16.66 -17.23
N VAL A 436 17.06 15.61 -16.43
CA VAL A 436 16.38 15.67 -15.12
C VAL A 436 17.23 16.45 -14.12
N GLY A 437 18.55 16.30 -14.16
CA GLY A 437 19.48 17.09 -13.34
C GLY A 437 19.40 18.59 -13.65
N VAL A 438 19.33 18.98 -14.92
CA VAL A 438 19.11 20.38 -15.33
C VAL A 438 17.76 20.89 -14.84
N ALA A 439 16.70 20.10 -14.99
CA ALA A 439 15.38 20.46 -14.48
C ALA A 439 15.34 20.60 -12.94
N ALA A 440 16.26 19.95 -12.22
CA ALA A 440 16.39 20.05 -10.77
C ALA A 440 17.20 21.27 -10.28
N ILE A 441 17.94 21.98 -11.15
CA ILE A 441 18.78 23.12 -10.76
C ILE A 441 18.01 24.20 -9.98
N PRO A 442 16.79 24.62 -10.39
CA PRO A 442 16.06 25.64 -9.64
C PRO A 442 15.71 25.21 -8.21
N ALA A 443 15.71 23.91 -7.90
CA ALA A 443 15.44 23.41 -6.54
C ALA A 443 16.46 23.92 -5.50
N PHE A 444 17.66 24.35 -5.92
CA PHE A 444 18.63 24.98 -5.02
C PHE A 444 18.23 26.39 -4.56
N SER A 445 17.26 27.02 -5.23
CA SER A 445 16.70 28.32 -4.84
C SER A 445 15.41 28.19 -4.03
N LEU A 446 15.13 27.01 -3.48
CA LEU A 446 13.89 26.71 -2.78
C LEU A 446 13.69 27.60 -1.54
N ASP A 447 12.77 28.56 -1.65
CA ASP A 447 12.21 29.26 -0.49
C ASP A 447 10.84 28.69 -0.06
N LEU A 448 10.65 28.55 1.24
CA LEU A 448 9.53 27.86 1.87
C LEU A 448 8.84 28.77 2.89
N ASN A 449 7.52 28.94 2.77
CA ASN A 449 6.68 29.63 3.75
C ASN A 449 5.29 29.00 3.88
N LEU A 450 4.59 29.33 4.98
CA LEU A 450 3.17 29.05 5.10
C LEU A 450 2.34 30.04 4.25
N PRO A 451 1.13 29.64 3.82
CA PRO A 451 0.20 30.54 3.14
C PRO A 451 -0.06 31.82 3.95
N ASN A 452 -0.19 32.93 3.25
CA ASN A 452 -0.65 34.21 3.81
C ASN A 452 -1.68 34.86 2.87
N SER A 453 -2.31 35.96 3.28
CA SER A 453 -3.30 36.68 2.46
C SER A 453 -2.74 37.17 1.11
N GLY A 454 -1.42 37.34 1.01
CA GLY A 454 -0.74 37.67 -0.24
C GLY A 454 -0.81 36.55 -1.30
N GLN A 455 -1.09 35.30 -0.92
CA GLN A 455 -1.19 34.19 -1.88
C GLN A 455 -2.61 33.92 -2.38
N GLN A 456 -3.60 34.70 -1.94
CA GLN A 456 -4.99 34.58 -2.39
C GLN A 456 -5.22 35.19 -3.79
N ALA A 457 -6.36 34.86 -4.40
CA ALA A 457 -6.74 35.40 -5.69
C ALA A 457 -6.99 36.93 -5.63
N ALA A 458 -6.62 37.65 -6.69
CA ALA A 458 -6.60 39.12 -6.72
C ALA A 458 -7.99 39.77 -6.54
N ASP A 459 -9.07 39.03 -6.78
CA ASP A 459 -10.45 39.46 -6.64
C ASP A 459 -11.00 39.31 -5.22
N THR A 460 -10.30 38.60 -4.32
CA THR A 460 -10.75 38.46 -2.93
C THR A 460 -10.51 39.74 -2.13
N THR A 461 -11.42 40.04 -1.20
CA THR A 461 -11.29 41.24 -0.35
C THR A 461 -10.05 41.19 0.55
N ASN A 462 -9.67 40.00 1.02
CA ASN A 462 -8.49 39.81 1.87
C ASN A 462 -7.18 40.06 1.11
N ARG A 463 -7.09 39.64 -0.16
CA ARG A 463 -5.93 39.98 -1.01
C ARG A 463 -5.86 41.48 -1.30
N GLN A 464 -7.00 42.12 -1.55
CA GLN A 464 -7.04 43.56 -1.81
C GLN A 464 -6.71 44.39 -0.56
N ALA A 465 -7.19 43.97 0.62
CA ALA A 465 -6.81 44.57 1.89
C ALA A 465 -5.30 44.45 2.14
N TYR A 466 -4.71 43.28 1.91
CA TYR A 466 -3.25 43.06 2.00
C TYR A 466 -2.46 44.00 1.09
N ASP A 467 -2.90 44.16 -0.16
CA ASP A 467 -2.25 45.05 -1.14
C ASP A 467 -2.37 46.53 -0.77
N LEU A 468 -3.53 46.95 -0.22
CA LEU A 468 -3.74 48.32 0.26
C LEU A 468 -2.87 48.64 1.49
N ILE A 469 -2.77 47.71 2.44
CA ILE A 469 -1.87 47.86 3.60
C ILE A 469 -0.42 47.96 3.14
N ALA A 470 0.03 47.06 2.25
CA ALA A 470 1.38 47.08 1.71
C ALA A 470 1.70 48.40 0.98
N LYS A 471 0.73 48.93 0.22
CA LYS A 471 0.86 50.19 -0.52
C LYS A 471 0.92 51.41 0.40
N GLY A 472 0.05 51.49 1.41
CA GLY A 472 -0.08 52.67 2.26
C GLY A 472 0.95 52.74 3.39
N PHE A 473 1.29 51.60 3.99
CA PHE A 473 2.11 51.54 5.20
C PHE A 473 3.45 50.83 4.98
N GLY A 474 3.60 50.09 3.89
CA GLY A 474 4.75 49.22 3.61
C GLY A 474 4.43 47.74 3.87
N PRO A 475 5.14 46.80 3.21
CA PRO A 475 4.77 45.39 3.19
C PRO A 475 4.84 44.69 4.55
N GLY A 476 5.71 45.14 5.46
CA GLY A 476 5.82 44.55 6.81
C GLY A 476 4.63 44.80 7.74
N TYR A 477 3.76 45.76 7.43
CA TYR A 477 2.52 45.98 8.19
C TYR A 477 1.53 44.81 8.09
N ASN A 478 1.64 43.98 7.05
CA ASN A 478 0.84 42.78 6.89
C ASN A 478 1.25 41.63 7.84
N GLY A 479 2.34 41.79 8.59
CA GLY A 479 2.85 40.72 9.45
C GLY A 479 3.64 41.22 10.65
N PRO A 480 3.03 42.02 11.54
CA PRO A 480 3.70 42.53 12.73
C PRO A 480 4.17 41.39 13.64
N LEU A 481 5.31 41.60 14.26
CA LEU A 481 5.86 40.74 15.30
C LEU A 481 5.40 41.24 16.67
N ILE A 482 5.15 40.32 17.60
CA ILE A 482 4.83 40.63 18.98
C ILE A 482 6.01 40.16 19.82
N VAL A 483 6.67 41.07 20.53
CA VAL A 483 7.72 40.73 21.48
C VAL A 483 7.12 40.79 22.88
N VAL A 484 7.15 39.68 23.59
CA VAL A 484 6.69 39.57 24.98
C VAL A 484 7.92 39.63 25.88
N ALA A 485 7.91 40.53 26.85
CA ALA A 485 8.98 40.72 27.83
C ALA A 485 8.51 40.39 29.24
N ASP A 486 9.27 39.56 29.95
CA ASP A 486 9.07 39.29 31.39
C ASP A 486 9.75 40.38 32.22
N ILE A 487 8.94 41.19 32.89
CA ILE A 487 9.38 42.34 33.68
C ILE A 487 9.25 42.11 35.19
N THR A 488 8.98 40.88 35.64
CA THR A 488 8.78 40.51 37.05
C THR A 488 9.93 40.92 37.97
N GLN A 489 11.15 40.98 37.43
CA GLN A 489 12.37 41.28 38.19
C GLN A 489 12.73 42.77 38.22
N SER A 490 11.90 43.65 37.64
CA SER A 490 12.16 45.09 37.57
C SER A 490 11.31 45.91 38.52
N THR A 491 11.95 46.83 39.25
CA THR A 491 11.27 47.85 40.06
C THR A 491 11.06 49.17 39.30
N ASP A 492 11.70 49.36 38.15
CA ASP A 492 11.54 50.53 37.27
C ASP A 492 10.92 50.11 35.93
N ILE A 493 9.60 49.92 35.93
CA ILE A 493 8.87 49.43 34.76
C ILE A 493 9.03 50.39 33.57
N LYS A 494 8.83 51.69 33.78
CA LYS A 494 8.89 52.68 32.67
C LYS A 494 10.28 52.77 32.06
N GLY A 495 11.33 52.81 32.89
CA GLY A 495 12.71 52.85 32.40
C GLY A 495 13.10 51.59 31.65
N VAL A 496 12.72 50.41 32.18
CA VAL A 496 12.98 49.12 31.52
C VAL A 496 12.24 49.01 30.18
N LEU A 497 10.96 49.37 30.12
CA LEU A 497 10.20 49.32 28.87
C LEU A 497 10.76 50.25 27.79
N THR A 498 11.26 51.42 28.19
CA THR A 498 11.91 52.36 27.26
C THR A 498 13.19 51.76 26.69
N LYS A 499 14.06 51.20 27.55
CA LYS A 499 15.32 50.56 27.13
C LYS A 499 15.11 49.35 26.23
N ILE A 500 14.12 48.50 26.54
CA ILE A 500 13.77 47.36 25.69
C ILE A 500 13.32 47.87 24.31
N GLY A 501 12.44 48.87 24.27
CA GLY A 501 11.98 49.47 23.03
C GLY A 501 13.12 50.06 22.19
N ASP A 502 14.09 50.71 22.83
CA ASP A 502 15.28 51.27 22.15
C ASP A 502 16.20 50.18 21.61
N GLU A 503 16.43 49.11 22.37
CA GLU A 503 17.22 47.97 21.92
C GLU A 503 16.56 47.28 20.72
N LEU A 504 15.24 47.07 20.77
CA LEU A 504 14.47 46.49 19.65
C LEU A 504 14.55 47.35 18.37
N ARG A 505 14.68 48.68 18.50
CA ARG A 505 14.87 49.58 17.34
C ARG A 505 16.25 49.46 16.70
N THR A 506 17.23 48.89 17.40
CA THR A 506 18.57 48.68 16.83
C THR A 506 18.64 47.48 15.87
N ALA A 507 17.65 46.58 15.92
CA ALA A 507 17.57 45.45 15.02
C ALA A 507 17.39 45.94 13.57
N ASN A 508 18.27 45.47 12.68
CA ASN A 508 18.25 45.86 11.28
C ASN A 508 16.95 45.38 10.62
N GLY A 509 16.32 46.19 9.77
CA GLY A 509 15.04 45.87 9.13
C GLY A 509 13.79 46.14 9.98
N VAL A 510 13.91 46.76 11.17
CA VAL A 510 12.76 47.22 11.95
C VAL A 510 12.40 48.66 11.59
N VAL A 511 11.15 48.89 11.19
CA VAL A 511 10.62 50.24 10.84
C VAL A 511 9.96 50.90 12.04
N TYR A 512 9.26 50.13 12.85
CA TYR A 512 8.49 50.66 13.97
C TYR A 512 8.48 49.70 15.16
N VAL A 513 8.58 50.27 16.36
CA VAL A 513 8.43 49.57 17.65
C VAL A 513 7.48 50.40 18.52
N SER A 514 6.37 49.78 18.95
CA SER A 514 5.41 50.43 19.84
C SER A 514 6.02 50.71 21.22
N GLN A 515 5.37 51.56 22.00
CA GLN A 515 5.64 51.59 23.44
C GLN A 515 5.25 50.23 24.05
N GLY A 516 6.02 49.80 25.06
CA GLY A 516 5.72 48.57 25.79
C GLY A 516 4.44 48.75 26.60
N ILE A 517 3.47 47.84 26.41
CA ILE A 517 2.21 47.84 27.14
C ILE A 517 2.31 46.75 28.21
N PRO A 518 2.41 47.10 29.50
CA PRO A 518 2.40 46.12 30.57
C PRO A 518 1.00 45.55 30.77
N ASP A 519 0.93 44.33 31.29
CA ASP A 519 -0.31 43.69 31.69
C ASP A 519 -0.85 44.26 33.00
N SER A 520 -2.01 43.76 33.44
CA SER A 520 -2.64 44.26 34.67
C SER A 520 -1.87 43.92 35.94
N THR A 521 -1.07 42.84 35.96
CA THR A 521 -0.24 42.48 37.12
C THR A 521 1.16 43.10 37.08
N LEU A 522 1.52 43.78 35.97
CA LEU A 522 2.82 44.41 35.74
C LEU A 522 4.00 43.41 35.72
N ASP A 523 3.71 42.15 35.39
CA ASP A 523 4.69 41.08 35.32
C ASP A 523 5.18 40.86 33.89
N THR A 524 4.37 41.23 32.89
CA THR A 524 4.64 41.02 31.47
C THR A 524 4.35 42.28 30.67
N ALA A 525 5.13 42.55 29.63
CA ALA A 525 4.83 43.61 28.68
C ALA A 525 4.91 43.14 27.23
N ILE A 526 4.10 43.74 26.37
CA ILE A 526 4.10 43.47 24.94
C ILE A 526 4.59 44.66 24.14
N PHE A 527 5.38 44.38 23.11
CA PHE A 527 5.82 45.34 22.10
C PHE A 527 5.38 44.84 20.74
N ARG A 528 4.78 45.73 19.93
CA ARG A 528 4.52 45.48 18.52
C ARG A 528 5.70 45.98 17.71
N VAL A 529 6.33 45.10 16.94
CA VAL A 529 7.47 45.40 16.07
C VAL A 529 7.04 45.19 14.61
N ILE A 530 7.29 46.16 13.75
CA ILE A 530 6.93 46.12 12.33
C ILE A 530 8.23 46.06 11.51
N PRO A 531 8.47 44.95 10.78
CA PRO A 531 9.57 44.84 9.83
C PRO A 531 9.40 45.77 8.62
N ASP A 532 10.45 45.98 7.85
CA ASP A 532 10.42 46.73 6.58
C ASP A 532 9.89 45.89 5.41
N GLN A 533 10.19 44.58 5.41
CA GLN A 533 9.78 43.64 4.37
C GLN A 533 8.54 42.81 4.74
N ALA A 534 7.97 42.12 3.74
CA ALA A 534 6.80 41.26 3.89
C ALA A 534 7.03 40.10 4.88
N PRO A 535 5.97 39.55 5.51
CA PRO A 535 6.09 38.44 6.47
C PRO A 535 6.70 37.15 5.90
N ASP A 536 6.57 36.93 4.61
CA ASP A 536 7.12 35.78 3.88
C ASP A 536 8.47 36.07 3.23
N SER A 537 9.07 37.23 3.46
CA SER A 537 10.39 37.55 2.92
C SER A 537 11.52 36.85 3.69
N PRO A 538 12.62 36.45 3.02
CA PRO A 538 13.83 35.97 3.70
C PRO A 538 14.40 36.99 4.69
N GLU A 539 14.27 38.29 4.40
CA GLU A 539 14.77 39.38 5.24
C GLU A 539 14.03 39.41 6.58
N THR A 540 12.71 39.29 6.60
CA THR A 540 11.92 39.24 7.85
C THR A 540 12.29 38.03 8.72
N LYS A 541 12.69 36.89 8.12
CA LYS A 541 13.21 35.74 8.87
C LYS A 541 14.47 36.10 9.66
N VAL A 542 15.35 36.90 9.06
CA VAL A 542 16.55 37.42 9.73
C VAL A 542 16.19 38.39 10.84
N VAL A 543 15.24 39.32 10.60
CA VAL A 543 14.76 40.26 11.64
C VAL A 543 14.25 39.53 12.88
N VAL A 544 13.43 38.49 12.70
CA VAL A 544 12.95 37.66 13.83
C VAL A 544 14.10 37.04 14.60
N GLN A 545 15.09 36.49 13.90
CA GLN A 545 16.25 35.88 14.54
C GLN A 545 17.12 36.91 15.26
N ASP A 546 17.31 38.10 14.69
CA ASP A 546 18.06 39.19 15.30
C ASP A 546 17.40 39.67 16.59
N ILE A 547 16.07 39.85 16.59
CA ILE A 547 15.31 40.18 17.80
C ILE A 547 15.46 39.08 18.86
N ARG A 548 15.40 37.80 18.47
CA ARG A 548 15.63 36.69 19.42
C ARG A 548 17.04 36.69 20.00
N ASN A 549 18.05 37.04 19.20
CA ASN A 549 19.44 37.10 19.65
C ASN A 549 19.64 38.19 20.73
N LEU A 550 18.85 39.27 20.71
CA LEU A 550 18.85 40.33 21.74
C LEU A 550 18.45 39.81 23.13
N ASN A 551 17.72 38.69 23.22
CA ASN A 551 17.33 38.09 24.50
C ASN A 551 18.53 37.87 25.43
N SER A 552 19.66 37.42 24.87
CA SER A 552 20.88 37.18 25.65
C SER A 552 21.54 38.47 26.20
N THR A 553 21.37 39.60 25.50
CA THR A 553 21.86 40.93 25.92
C THR A 553 20.93 41.50 26.99
N LEU A 554 19.62 41.49 26.73
CA LEU A 554 18.61 42.00 27.67
C LEU A 554 18.59 41.23 28.99
N GLN A 555 18.81 39.92 28.95
CA GLN A 555 18.89 39.10 30.16
C GLN A 555 20.13 39.44 31.00
N LYS A 556 21.25 39.80 30.38
CA LYS A 556 22.48 40.20 31.10
C LYS A 556 22.39 41.61 31.67
N ASP A 557 21.87 42.55 30.89
CA ASP A 557 21.95 43.99 31.20
C ASP A 557 20.76 44.46 32.05
N LEU A 558 19.58 43.85 31.84
CA LEU A 558 18.32 44.28 32.47
C LEU A 558 17.64 43.17 33.29
N ASN A 559 18.19 41.94 33.31
CA ASN A 559 17.58 40.77 33.94
C ASN A 559 16.14 40.49 33.44
N VAL A 560 15.90 40.79 32.15
CA VAL A 560 14.62 40.60 31.45
C VAL A 560 14.80 39.55 30.37
N SER A 561 13.88 38.59 30.29
CA SER A 561 13.79 37.69 29.14
C SER A 561 12.72 38.16 28.17
N ILE A 562 13.02 38.09 26.88
CA ILE A 562 12.05 38.34 25.80
C ILE A 562 11.80 37.07 24.99
N ALA A 563 10.62 37.00 24.40
CA ALA A 563 10.26 35.98 23.42
C ALA A 563 9.52 36.63 22.25
N VAL A 564 9.75 36.14 21.04
CA VAL A 564 9.13 36.68 19.82
C VAL A 564 8.01 35.77 19.38
N THR A 565 6.84 36.36 19.14
CA THR A 565 5.63 35.67 18.68
C THR A 565 4.85 36.54 17.68
N GLY A 566 3.61 36.15 17.40
CA GLY A 566 2.76 36.68 16.34
C GLY A 566 2.71 35.72 15.15
N GLN A 567 1.72 35.89 14.27
CA GLN A 567 1.48 34.97 13.14
C GLN A 567 2.72 34.77 12.26
N THR A 568 3.47 35.84 11.99
CA THR A 568 4.72 35.78 11.22
C THR A 568 5.78 34.93 11.91
N ALA A 569 6.04 35.15 13.20
CA ALA A 569 7.05 34.38 13.95
C ALA A 569 6.66 32.90 14.08
N VAL A 570 5.37 32.61 14.32
CA VAL A 570 4.83 31.25 14.31
C VAL A 570 5.04 30.59 12.95
N ALA A 571 4.69 31.27 11.85
CA ALA A 571 4.86 30.74 10.51
C ALA A 571 6.33 30.45 10.16
N ILE A 572 7.25 31.30 10.61
CA ILE A 572 8.69 31.11 10.44
C ILE A 572 9.18 29.91 11.25
N ASP A 573 8.79 29.77 12.51
CA ASP A 573 9.17 28.61 13.35
C ASP A 573 8.67 27.29 12.76
N ILE A 574 7.42 27.27 12.31
CA ILE A 574 6.82 26.11 11.65
C ILE A 574 7.60 25.78 10.38
N SER A 575 7.92 26.79 9.55
CA SER A 575 8.66 26.60 8.30
C SER A 575 10.07 26.06 8.56
N ASN A 576 10.76 26.56 9.59
CA ASN A 576 12.09 26.08 9.99
C ASN A 576 12.05 24.64 10.49
N LEU A 577 11.04 24.27 11.30
CA LEU A 577 10.85 22.89 11.74
C LEU A 577 10.58 21.93 10.57
N LEU A 578 9.72 22.33 9.64
CA LEU A 578 9.43 21.56 8.43
C LEU A 578 10.67 21.40 7.56
N ALA A 579 11.43 22.48 7.35
CA ALA A 579 12.68 22.48 6.60
C ALA A 579 13.73 21.54 7.24
N ALA A 580 13.88 21.60 8.56
CA ALA A 580 14.79 20.72 9.31
C ALA A 580 14.37 19.24 9.24
N ALA A 581 13.07 18.96 9.12
CA ALA A 581 12.53 17.61 9.01
C ALA A 581 12.67 16.98 7.61
N LEU A 582 12.94 17.77 6.56
CA LEU A 582 13.00 17.28 5.17
C LEU A 582 14.00 16.15 4.99
N LEU A 583 15.22 16.32 5.49
CA LEU A 583 16.30 15.35 5.30
C LEU A 583 16.07 14.08 6.13
N PRO A 584 15.75 14.13 7.44
CA PRO A 584 15.37 12.94 8.22
C PRO A 584 14.20 12.17 7.60
N PHE A 585 13.17 12.88 7.13
CA PHE A 585 12.03 12.26 6.48
C PHE A 585 12.40 11.62 5.14
N GLY A 586 13.22 12.29 4.32
CA GLY A 586 13.73 11.73 3.07
C GLY A 586 14.54 10.45 3.30
N ILE A 587 15.40 10.42 4.31
CA ILE A 587 16.17 9.23 4.71
C ILE A 587 15.22 8.10 5.14
N LEU A 588 14.19 8.41 5.93
CA LEU A 588 13.19 7.44 6.36
C LEU A 588 12.48 6.81 5.15
N VAL A 589 11.91 7.63 4.27
CA VAL A 589 11.13 7.18 3.11
C VAL A 589 12.02 6.38 2.14
N VAL A 590 13.18 6.91 1.77
CA VAL A 590 14.10 6.25 0.85
C VAL A 590 14.68 4.98 1.47
N GLY A 591 15.09 5.00 2.75
CA GLY A 591 15.61 3.84 3.44
C GLY A 591 14.58 2.71 3.52
N LEU A 592 13.35 3.05 3.91
CA LEU A 592 12.24 2.11 3.95
C LEU A 592 11.91 1.55 2.57
N SER A 593 11.98 2.37 1.52
CA SER A 593 11.82 1.92 0.15
C SER A 593 12.80 0.85 -0.27
N ILE A 594 14.07 1.04 0.10
CA ILE A 594 15.15 0.13 -0.26
C ILE A 594 14.89 -1.21 0.41
N VAL A 595 14.47 -1.21 1.68
CA VAL A 595 14.14 -2.42 2.43
C VAL A 595 12.92 -3.13 1.85
N LEU A 596 11.81 -2.42 1.59
CA LEU A 596 10.59 -3.01 1.06
C LEU A 596 10.81 -3.61 -0.34
N LEU A 597 11.49 -2.89 -1.22
CA LEU A 597 11.83 -3.39 -2.55
C LEU A 597 12.82 -4.53 -2.52
N ALA A 598 13.81 -4.49 -1.61
CA ALA A 598 14.79 -5.57 -1.49
C ALA A 598 14.10 -6.87 -1.04
N MET A 599 13.09 -6.76 -0.17
CA MET A 599 12.26 -7.89 0.26
C MET A 599 11.48 -8.48 -0.93
N VAL A 600 10.85 -7.64 -1.77
CA VAL A 600 10.07 -8.10 -2.92
C VAL A 600 10.94 -8.67 -4.01
N PHE A 601 11.90 -7.90 -4.51
CA PHE A 601 12.71 -8.27 -5.69
C PHE A 601 13.85 -9.23 -5.36
N ARG A 602 14.13 -9.45 -4.07
CA ARG A 602 15.32 -10.18 -3.59
C ARG A 602 16.57 -9.75 -4.37
N SER A 603 16.74 -8.44 -4.51
CA SER A 603 17.83 -7.79 -5.21
C SER A 603 18.16 -6.49 -4.47
N LEU A 604 19.44 -6.08 -4.48
CA LEU A 604 19.86 -4.77 -3.96
C LEU A 604 19.96 -3.71 -5.07
N ALA A 605 20.32 -4.12 -6.28
CA ALA A 605 20.50 -3.19 -7.39
C ALA A 605 19.17 -2.58 -7.87
N VAL A 606 18.11 -3.38 -7.91
CA VAL A 606 16.76 -2.92 -8.28
C VAL A 606 16.29 -1.81 -7.32
N PRO A 607 16.26 -2.02 -5.99
CA PRO A 607 15.90 -0.96 -5.04
C PRO A 607 16.75 0.29 -5.13
N LEU A 608 18.08 0.16 -5.25
CA LEU A 608 18.97 1.32 -5.30
C LEU A 608 18.75 2.15 -6.57
N SER A 609 18.57 1.49 -7.72
CA SER A 609 18.25 2.19 -8.97
C SER A 609 16.89 2.89 -8.91
N ALA A 610 15.90 2.29 -8.26
CA ALA A 610 14.58 2.87 -8.06
C ALA A 610 14.65 4.09 -7.13
N ALA A 611 15.36 3.97 -6.00
CA ALA A 611 15.57 5.06 -5.05
C ALA A 611 16.32 6.25 -5.68
N ALA A 612 17.38 5.99 -6.44
CA ALA A 612 18.10 7.04 -7.15
C ALA A 612 17.22 7.73 -8.21
N GLY A 613 16.46 6.96 -8.97
CA GLY A 613 15.48 7.49 -9.92
C GLY A 613 14.41 8.34 -9.25
N PHE A 614 13.87 7.88 -8.11
CA PHE A 614 12.92 8.64 -7.31
C PHE A 614 13.48 9.99 -6.84
N LEU A 615 14.72 10.01 -6.32
CA LEU A 615 15.37 11.26 -5.90
C LEU A 615 15.54 12.25 -7.06
N LEU A 616 15.85 11.74 -8.27
CA LEU A 616 15.90 12.57 -9.48
C LEU A 616 14.52 13.15 -9.83
N SER A 617 13.44 12.35 -9.74
CA SER A 617 12.07 12.81 -9.97
C SER A 617 11.63 13.87 -8.96
N VAL A 618 11.94 13.68 -7.69
CA VAL A 618 11.68 14.66 -6.61
C VAL A 618 12.45 15.96 -6.88
N GLY A 619 13.73 15.88 -7.21
CA GLY A 619 14.55 17.04 -7.53
C GLY A 619 14.00 17.84 -8.72
N ALA A 620 13.64 17.17 -9.81
CA ALA A 620 13.05 17.84 -10.98
C ALA A 620 11.67 18.42 -10.69
N SER A 621 10.86 17.75 -9.86
CA SER A 621 9.57 18.29 -9.42
C SER A 621 9.72 19.59 -8.63
N PHE A 622 10.69 19.63 -7.69
CA PHE A 622 11.01 20.87 -6.99
C PHE A 622 11.55 21.93 -7.92
N GLY A 623 12.46 21.58 -8.83
CA GLY A 623 13.02 22.55 -9.75
C GLY A 623 11.98 23.16 -10.68
N VAL A 624 11.04 22.37 -11.21
CA VAL A 624 9.93 22.91 -12.01
C VAL A 624 8.98 23.75 -11.16
N SER A 625 8.65 23.32 -9.94
CA SER A 625 7.81 24.10 -9.02
C SER A 625 8.44 25.45 -8.68
N VAL A 626 9.75 25.50 -8.38
CA VAL A 626 10.48 26.75 -8.14
C VAL A 626 10.52 27.62 -9.40
N ALA A 627 10.83 27.04 -10.56
CA ALA A 627 10.86 27.80 -11.82
C ALA A 627 9.49 28.45 -12.12
N VAL A 628 8.39 27.74 -11.89
CA VAL A 628 7.04 28.26 -12.17
C VAL A 628 6.58 29.27 -11.12
N PHE A 629 6.63 28.91 -9.84
CA PHE A 629 6.00 29.70 -8.77
C PHE A 629 6.92 30.77 -8.18
N GLN A 630 8.24 30.55 -8.13
CA GLN A 630 9.18 31.53 -7.59
C GLN A 630 9.80 32.39 -8.70
N TRP A 631 10.27 31.78 -9.79
CA TRP A 631 10.89 32.53 -10.89
C TRP A 631 9.86 33.06 -11.91
N GLY A 632 8.62 32.57 -11.87
CA GLY A 632 7.53 33.04 -12.74
C GLY A 632 7.53 32.46 -14.16
N TRP A 633 8.27 31.39 -14.43
CA TRP A 633 8.31 30.79 -15.76
C TRP A 633 6.95 30.18 -16.12
N GLY A 634 6.35 30.65 -17.21
CA GLY A 634 5.04 30.16 -17.66
C GLY A 634 3.88 30.51 -16.71
N ALA A 635 4.08 31.43 -15.76
CA ALA A 635 3.07 31.85 -14.78
C ALA A 635 1.76 32.28 -15.46
N ASN A 636 1.83 33.11 -16.52
CA ASN A 636 0.66 33.55 -17.28
C ASN A 636 -0.09 32.40 -17.97
N LEU A 637 0.63 31.36 -18.43
CA LEU A 637 0.01 30.21 -19.10
C LEU A 637 -0.73 29.31 -18.12
N LEU A 638 -0.23 29.22 -16.89
CA LEU A 638 -0.80 28.41 -15.81
C LEU A 638 -1.74 29.22 -14.90
N ASN A 639 -2.09 30.44 -15.30
CA ASN A 639 -2.96 31.35 -14.55
C ASN A 639 -2.43 31.64 -13.12
N VAL A 640 -1.12 31.73 -12.96
CA VAL A 640 -0.45 32.08 -11.70
C VAL A 640 -0.34 33.60 -11.65
N HIS A 641 -1.20 34.24 -10.84
CA HIS A 641 -1.30 35.70 -10.77
C HIS A 641 -0.21 36.35 -9.90
N THR A 642 0.33 35.61 -8.94
CA THR A 642 1.38 36.06 -8.03
C THR A 642 2.45 34.98 -7.89
N THR A 643 3.70 35.37 -8.11
CA THR A 643 4.87 34.54 -7.81
C THR A 643 5.27 34.72 -6.36
N GLY A 644 5.71 33.66 -5.71
CA GLY A 644 6.10 33.69 -4.31
C GLY A 644 6.66 32.35 -3.82
N PRO A 645 7.01 32.29 -2.52
CA PRO A 645 7.57 31.10 -1.89
C PRO A 645 6.66 29.87 -2.02
N LEU A 646 7.26 28.68 -1.99
CA LEU A 646 6.49 27.43 -2.00
C LEU A 646 5.98 27.11 -0.59
N LEU A 647 4.92 26.31 -0.50
CA LEU A 647 4.40 25.84 0.79
C LEU A 647 5.47 25.06 1.57
N SER A 648 5.66 25.41 2.85
CA SER A 648 6.67 24.77 3.70
C SER A 648 6.51 23.25 3.86
N PHE A 649 5.29 22.73 3.79
CA PHE A 649 5.02 21.30 3.90
C PHE A 649 4.97 20.56 2.56
N LEU A 650 4.96 21.27 1.42
CA LEU A 650 4.89 20.65 0.10
C LEU A 650 6.04 19.65 -0.12
N PRO A 651 7.31 19.92 0.26
CA PRO A 651 8.38 18.95 0.06
C PRO A 651 8.17 17.61 0.76
N ILE A 652 7.72 17.64 2.02
CA ILE A 652 7.48 16.42 2.80
C ILE A 652 6.32 15.63 2.19
N LEU A 653 5.19 16.31 1.93
CA LEU A 653 4.02 15.69 1.32
C LEU A 653 4.33 15.10 -0.05
N MET A 654 5.02 15.87 -0.90
CA MET A 654 5.38 15.46 -2.24
C MET A 654 6.30 14.25 -2.21
N MET A 655 7.32 14.22 -1.33
CA MET A 655 8.17 13.04 -1.17
C MET A 655 7.36 11.82 -0.74
N ALA A 656 6.46 11.95 0.23
CA ALA A 656 5.62 10.85 0.72
C ALA A 656 4.71 10.29 -0.38
N ILE A 657 3.99 11.18 -1.07
CA ILE A 657 3.00 10.83 -2.09
C ILE A 657 3.69 10.32 -3.35
N LEU A 658 4.65 11.07 -3.91
CA LEU A 658 5.37 10.63 -5.11
C LEU A 658 6.04 9.30 -4.85
N PHE A 659 6.65 9.10 -3.68
CA PHE A 659 7.27 7.83 -3.36
C PHE A 659 6.26 6.69 -3.48
N GLY A 660 5.13 6.79 -2.77
CA GLY A 660 4.08 5.79 -2.82
C GLY A 660 3.63 5.49 -4.26
N LEU A 661 3.23 6.52 -5.00
CA LEU A 661 2.70 6.38 -6.38
C LEU A 661 3.74 5.82 -7.36
N ALA A 662 5.00 6.20 -7.18
CA ALA A 662 6.11 5.76 -8.00
C ALA A 662 6.30 4.24 -7.86
N MET A 663 6.21 3.70 -6.64
CA MET A 663 6.54 2.30 -6.37
C MET A 663 5.73 1.29 -7.17
N ASP A 664 4.47 1.60 -7.46
CA ASP A 664 3.51 0.69 -8.08
C ASP A 664 4.01 0.22 -9.46
N TYR A 665 4.52 1.16 -10.25
CA TYR A 665 5.05 0.89 -11.57
C TYR A 665 6.40 0.18 -11.56
N GLN A 666 7.22 0.39 -10.52
CA GLN A 666 8.42 -0.43 -10.33
C GLN A 666 7.99 -1.88 -10.21
N VAL A 667 6.97 -2.11 -9.38
CA VAL A 667 6.54 -3.45 -9.07
C VAL A 667 6.01 -4.11 -10.33
N PHE A 668 5.13 -3.47 -11.09
CA PHE A 668 4.59 -4.06 -12.31
C PHE A 668 5.63 -4.30 -13.42
N LEU A 669 6.54 -3.35 -13.68
CA LEU A 669 7.52 -3.52 -14.76
C LEU A 669 8.62 -4.50 -14.37
N VAL A 670 9.20 -4.35 -13.18
CA VAL A 670 10.35 -5.16 -12.75
C VAL A 670 9.91 -6.57 -12.37
N SER A 671 8.68 -6.77 -11.86
CA SER A 671 8.10 -8.10 -11.68
C SER A 671 8.05 -8.85 -13.01
N GLY A 672 7.52 -8.24 -14.07
CA GLY A 672 7.52 -8.87 -15.40
C GLY A 672 8.93 -9.20 -15.93
N MET A 673 9.92 -8.33 -15.67
CA MET A 673 11.32 -8.62 -15.98
C MET A 673 11.90 -9.74 -15.13
N ARG A 674 11.50 -9.85 -13.87
CA ARG A 674 11.97 -10.88 -12.96
C ARG A 674 11.37 -12.24 -13.30
N GLU A 675 10.08 -12.29 -13.60
CA GLU A 675 9.38 -13.50 -14.05
C GLU A 675 10.10 -14.13 -15.26
N GLU A 676 10.44 -13.32 -16.27
CA GLU A 676 11.18 -13.82 -17.45
C GLU A 676 12.62 -14.22 -17.10
N TYR A 677 13.27 -13.53 -16.16
CA TYR A 677 14.63 -13.89 -15.73
C TYR A 677 14.67 -15.20 -14.94
N VAL A 678 13.71 -15.44 -14.05
CA VAL A 678 13.58 -16.69 -13.30
C VAL A 678 13.34 -17.87 -14.25
N LYS A 679 12.55 -17.65 -15.31
CA LYS A 679 12.28 -18.69 -16.34
C LYS A 679 13.47 -18.97 -17.24
N THR A 680 14.21 -17.95 -17.68
CA THR A 680 15.19 -18.09 -18.78
C THR A 680 16.64 -17.95 -18.37
N GLY A 681 16.92 -17.32 -17.23
CA GLY A 681 18.27 -16.94 -16.82
C GLY A 681 18.94 -15.84 -17.65
N ASP A 682 18.27 -15.28 -18.68
CA ASP A 682 18.84 -14.25 -19.56
C ASP A 682 18.34 -12.85 -19.19
N ALA A 683 19.21 -12.04 -18.56
CA ALA A 683 18.86 -10.70 -18.13
C ALA A 683 18.49 -9.74 -19.28
N ARG A 684 19.06 -9.88 -20.48
CA ARG A 684 18.71 -8.99 -21.60
C ARG A 684 17.37 -9.37 -22.20
N ARG A 685 17.11 -10.66 -22.35
CA ARG A 685 15.80 -11.15 -22.78
C ARG A 685 14.74 -10.74 -21.76
N SER A 686 15.04 -10.83 -20.48
CA SER A 686 14.10 -10.50 -19.42
C SER A 686 13.66 -9.04 -19.43
N VAL A 687 14.60 -8.10 -19.62
CA VAL A 687 14.26 -6.67 -19.81
C VAL A 687 13.44 -6.46 -21.08
N ARG A 688 13.75 -7.14 -22.18
CA ARG A 688 13.03 -6.95 -23.45
C ARG A 688 11.60 -7.47 -23.43
N VAL A 689 11.41 -8.69 -22.93
CA VAL A 689 10.13 -9.40 -22.97
C VAL A 689 9.28 -9.01 -21.76
N GLY A 690 9.87 -9.02 -20.56
CA GLY A 690 9.18 -8.68 -19.32
C GLY A 690 8.63 -7.25 -19.29
N PHE A 691 9.39 -6.27 -19.82
CA PHE A 691 8.95 -4.87 -19.90
C PHE A 691 7.67 -4.69 -20.73
N VAL A 692 7.53 -5.44 -21.83
CA VAL A 692 6.44 -5.25 -22.79
C VAL A 692 5.08 -5.61 -22.19
N HIS A 693 5.05 -6.58 -21.27
CA HIS A 693 3.83 -7.05 -20.61
C HIS A 693 3.16 -5.95 -19.77
N GLY A 694 3.97 -5.11 -19.08
CA GLY A 694 3.46 -4.03 -18.22
C GLY A 694 3.41 -2.64 -18.89
N ALA A 695 4.27 -2.38 -19.89
CA ALA A 695 4.53 -1.04 -20.40
C ALA A 695 3.29 -0.24 -20.81
N ARG A 696 2.30 -0.89 -21.46
CA ARG A 696 1.08 -0.21 -21.93
C ARG A 696 0.16 0.20 -20.77
N VAL A 697 -0.04 -0.69 -19.81
CA VAL A 697 -0.92 -0.42 -18.67
C VAL A 697 -0.32 0.69 -17.83
N VAL A 698 0.99 0.60 -17.57
CA VAL A 698 1.74 1.64 -16.85
C VAL A 698 1.72 2.99 -17.60
N THR A 699 1.85 2.99 -18.94
CA THR A 699 1.74 4.24 -19.72
C THR A 699 0.35 4.87 -19.59
N ALA A 700 -0.71 4.07 -19.65
CA ALA A 700 -2.07 4.56 -19.49
C ALA A 700 -2.31 5.11 -18.07
N ALA A 701 -1.87 4.36 -17.07
CA ALA A 701 -1.91 4.75 -15.67
C ALA A 701 -1.17 6.08 -15.41
N ALA A 702 0.08 6.20 -15.89
CA ALA A 702 0.89 7.39 -15.75
C ALA A 702 0.25 8.62 -16.42
N LEU A 703 -0.34 8.45 -17.61
CA LEU A 703 -1.08 9.53 -18.27
C LEU A 703 -2.31 9.95 -17.46
N ILE A 704 -3.08 8.98 -16.94
CA ILE A 704 -4.24 9.26 -16.09
C ILE A 704 -3.81 10.05 -14.86
N MET A 705 -2.82 9.58 -14.11
CA MET A 705 -2.35 10.27 -12.91
C MET A 705 -1.82 11.66 -13.22
N PHE A 706 -1.03 11.81 -14.30
CA PHE A 706 -0.58 13.12 -14.76
C PHE A 706 -1.74 14.07 -15.01
N PHE A 707 -2.76 13.67 -15.79
CA PHE A 707 -3.89 14.55 -16.10
C PHE A 707 -4.81 14.79 -14.90
N VAL A 708 -4.96 13.81 -13.99
CA VAL A 708 -5.73 13.98 -12.76
C VAL A 708 -5.08 15.06 -11.88
N PHE A 709 -3.77 15.02 -11.66
CA PHE A 709 -3.09 16.08 -10.92
C PHE A 709 -3.06 17.40 -11.71
N PHE A 710 -2.75 17.34 -13.00
CA PHE A 710 -2.65 18.53 -13.83
C PHE A 710 -3.99 19.27 -13.98
N ALA A 711 -5.13 18.60 -13.85
CA ALA A 711 -6.45 19.23 -13.88
C ALA A 711 -6.66 20.27 -12.76
N PHE A 712 -5.97 20.13 -11.64
CA PHE A 712 -5.99 21.09 -10.54
C PHE A 712 -5.03 22.27 -10.76
N VAL A 713 -4.21 22.26 -11.82
CA VAL A 713 -3.24 23.33 -12.08
C VAL A 713 -3.88 24.59 -12.67
N PRO A 714 -4.83 24.57 -13.63
CA PRO A 714 -5.36 25.84 -14.16
C PRO A 714 -6.25 26.61 -13.18
N GLU A 715 -7.16 25.91 -12.49
CA GLU A 715 -8.19 26.53 -11.61
C GLU A 715 -7.90 26.37 -10.11
N GLY A 716 -6.85 25.62 -9.73
CA GLY A 716 -6.48 25.47 -8.32
C GLY A 716 -6.10 26.82 -7.70
N THR A 717 -6.62 27.08 -6.51
CA THR A 717 -6.29 28.26 -5.70
C THR A 717 -5.09 27.98 -4.80
N GLY A 718 -4.23 29.00 -4.62
CA GLY A 718 -3.12 29.01 -3.66
C GLY A 718 -2.32 27.70 -3.60
N ALA A 719 -2.44 27.02 -2.46
CA ALA A 719 -1.68 25.83 -2.09
C ALA A 719 -1.87 24.62 -3.04
N ILE A 720 -3.11 24.38 -3.47
CA ILE A 720 -3.48 23.19 -4.26
C ILE A 720 -2.74 23.19 -5.58
N LYS A 721 -2.64 24.36 -6.21
CA LYS A 721 -1.97 24.55 -7.50
C LYS A 721 -0.51 24.11 -7.48
N GLN A 722 0.19 24.46 -6.39
CA GLN A 722 1.59 24.09 -6.19
C GLN A 722 1.74 22.58 -6.00
N ILE A 723 0.92 21.98 -5.14
CA ILE A 723 0.93 20.53 -4.88
C ILE A 723 0.59 19.75 -6.16
N ALA A 724 -0.44 20.17 -6.88
CA ALA A 724 -0.91 19.56 -8.12
C ALA A 724 0.18 19.57 -9.21
N LEU A 725 0.82 20.72 -9.44
CA LEU A 725 1.90 20.81 -10.43
C LEU A 725 3.08 19.94 -10.04
N ALA A 726 3.50 20.00 -8.77
CA ALA A 726 4.62 19.21 -8.27
C ALA A 726 4.36 17.70 -8.40
N LEU A 727 3.17 17.23 -8.02
CA LEU A 727 2.80 15.82 -8.19
C LEU A 727 2.71 15.43 -9.67
N ALA A 728 2.11 16.27 -10.53
CA ALA A 728 2.01 16.00 -11.96
C ALA A 728 3.40 15.84 -12.61
N VAL A 729 4.31 16.79 -12.36
CA VAL A 729 5.68 16.77 -12.90
C VAL A 729 6.45 15.59 -12.33
N GLY A 730 6.39 15.36 -11.02
CA GLY A 730 7.05 14.25 -10.36
C GLY A 730 6.63 12.89 -10.93
N VAL A 731 5.31 12.67 -11.08
CA VAL A 731 4.77 11.45 -11.69
C VAL A 731 5.19 11.32 -13.16
N PHE A 732 5.18 12.41 -13.93
CA PHE A 732 5.59 12.39 -15.33
C PHE A 732 7.07 12.01 -15.50
N VAL A 733 7.96 12.66 -14.75
CA VAL A 733 9.40 12.38 -14.77
C VAL A 733 9.65 10.94 -14.33
N ASP A 734 9.02 10.52 -13.23
CA ASP A 734 9.18 9.19 -12.68
C ASP A 734 8.70 8.09 -13.65
N ALA A 735 7.48 8.21 -14.17
CA ALA A 735 6.92 7.19 -15.05
C ALA A 735 7.66 7.11 -16.39
N PHE A 736 7.92 8.24 -17.06
CA PHE A 736 8.43 8.24 -18.44
C PHE A 736 9.96 8.28 -18.53
N LEU A 737 10.60 9.14 -17.75
CA LEU A 737 12.06 9.31 -17.82
C LEU A 737 12.76 8.28 -16.94
N VAL A 738 12.26 8.04 -15.73
CA VAL A 738 12.89 7.07 -14.82
C VAL A 738 12.48 5.65 -15.19
N ARG A 739 11.20 5.28 -15.11
CA ARG A 739 10.78 3.87 -15.21
C ARG A 739 10.78 3.31 -16.62
N MET A 740 10.32 4.10 -17.60
CA MET A 740 10.26 3.63 -18.98
C MET A 740 11.62 3.72 -19.70
N THR A 741 12.58 4.46 -19.15
CA THR A 741 13.85 4.76 -19.82
C THR A 741 15.08 4.46 -18.97
N LEU A 742 15.25 5.13 -17.82
CA LEU A 742 16.43 4.94 -16.96
C LEU A 742 16.53 3.51 -16.39
N VAL A 743 15.44 2.97 -15.84
CA VAL A 743 15.42 1.65 -15.19
C VAL A 743 15.80 0.53 -16.19
N PRO A 744 15.16 0.39 -17.37
CA PRO A 744 15.58 -0.59 -18.37
C PRO A 744 17.03 -0.42 -18.82
N ALA A 745 17.51 0.82 -18.95
CA ALA A 745 18.89 1.09 -19.34
C ALA A 745 19.89 0.61 -18.27
N VAL A 746 19.63 0.92 -16.99
CA VAL A 746 20.45 0.48 -15.85
C VAL A 746 20.41 -1.04 -15.71
N MET A 747 19.24 -1.65 -15.80
CA MET A 747 19.11 -3.13 -15.75
C MET A 747 19.86 -3.81 -16.89
N THR A 748 19.79 -3.25 -18.11
CA THR A 748 20.54 -3.77 -19.26
C THR A 748 22.05 -3.66 -19.07
N LEU A 749 22.52 -2.61 -18.40
CA LEU A 749 23.94 -2.40 -18.10
C LEU A 749 24.44 -3.37 -17.01
N LEU A 750 23.64 -3.60 -15.98
CA LEU A 750 23.98 -4.47 -14.86
C LEU A 750 23.90 -5.97 -15.19
N GLY A 751 23.06 -6.35 -16.15
CA GLY A 751 22.88 -7.75 -16.57
C GLY A 751 22.48 -8.66 -15.40
N ASP A 752 23.08 -9.84 -15.30
CA ASP A 752 22.76 -10.83 -14.25
C ASP A 752 23.08 -10.33 -12.84
N SER A 753 23.99 -9.37 -12.71
CA SER A 753 24.32 -8.77 -11.41
C SER A 753 23.16 -7.97 -10.82
N ALA A 754 22.21 -7.54 -11.65
CA ALA A 754 20.99 -6.84 -11.21
C ALA A 754 20.10 -7.70 -10.31
N TRP A 755 20.21 -9.03 -10.39
CA TRP A 755 19.31 -9.97 -9.70
C TRP A 755 19.98 -10.71 -8.54
N LYS A 756 21.24 -10.37 -8.21
CA LYS A 756 21.99 -11.03 -7.14
C LYS A 756 21.67 -10.40 -5.79
N LEU A 757 21.50 -11.24 -4.77
CA LEU A 757 21.38 -10.85 -3.37
C LEU A 757 22.50 -11.49 -2.54
N PRO A 758 23.19 -10.72 -1.67
CA PRO A 758 24.17 -11.29 -0.76
C PRO A 758 23.54 -12.34 0.16
N LYS A 759 24.22 -13.49 0.35
CA LYS A 759 23.69 -14.64 1.12
C LYS A 759 23.30 -14.29 2.57
N GLY A 760 23.98 -13.33 3.20
CA GLY A 760 23.65 -12.87 4.55
C GLY A 760 22.30 -12.14 4.62
N ILE A 761 22.05 -11.23 3.67
CA ILE A 761 20.79 -10.48 3.57
C ILE A 761 19.65 -11.41 3.17
N ALA A 762 19.91 -12.36 2.26
CA ALA A 762 18.93 -13.34 1.80
C ALA A 762 18.35 -14.23 2.92
N ARG A 763 19.12 -14.48 4.00
CA ARG A 763 18.64 -15.24 5.17
C ARG A 763 17.75 -14.42 6.10
N LEU A 764 17.95 -13.10 6.15
CA LEU A 764 17.22 -12.20 7.04
C LEU A 764 15.88 -11.75 6.42
N LEU A 765 15.84 -11.60 5.09
CA LEU A 765 14.65 -11.11 4.39
C LEU A 765 13.59 -12.20 4.20
N PRO A 766 12.34 -11.98 4.63
CA PRO A 766 11.24 -12.92 4.40
C PRO A 766 10.90 -13.03 2.90
N ASN A 767 10.32 -14.16 2.49
CA ASN A 767 9.83 -14.34 1.12
C ASN A 767 8.38 -13.86 1.02
N VAL A 768 8.14 -12.77 0.29
CA VAL A 768 6.79 -12.26 0.04
C VAL A 768 6.40 -12.61 -1.40
N ASP A 769 5.44 -13.52 -1.55
CA ASP A 769 4.87 -13.88 -2.85
C ASP A 769 3.90 -12.77 -3.32
N VAL A 770 4.43 -11.84 -4.12
CA VAL A 770 3.69 -10.72 -4.72
C VAL A 770 3.08 -11.10 -6.08
N GLU A 771 3.67 -12.08 -6.78
CA GLU A 771 3.30 -12.46 -8.15
C GLU A 771 2.21 -13.56 -8.20
N GLY A 772 1.96 -14.21 -7.07
CA GLY A 772 1.01 -15.30 -6.94
C GLY A 772 1.56 -16.63 -7.46
N GLU A 773 2.88 -16.82 -7.43
CA GLU A 773 3.51 -18.11 -7.78
C GLU A 773 2.92 -19.23 -6.93
N GLY A 774 2.83 -19.02 -5.60
CA GLY A 774 2.25 -20.00 -4.69
C GLY A 774 0.76 -20.25 -4.92
N LEU A 775 0.03 -19.31 -5.56
CA LEU A 775 -1.35 -19.56 -5.98
C LEU A 775 -1.40 -20.40 -7.26
N ARG A 776 -0.52 -20.15 -8.24
CA ARG A 776 -0.44 -20.97 -9.46
C ARG A 776 -0.14 -22.42 -9.09
N ASP A 777 0.83 -22.62 -8.20
CA ASP A 777 1.17 -23.94 -7.69
C ASP A 777 -0.02 -24.56 -6.95
N HIS A 778 -0.71 -23.80 -6.09
CA HIS A 778 -1.90 -24.29 -5.40
C HIS A 778 -3.04 -24.70 -6.36
N ILE A 779 -3.32 -23.92 -7.40
CA ILE A 779 -4.33 -24.25 -8.40
C ILE A 779 -3.92 -25.52 -9.16
N ALA A 780 -2.66 -25.59 -9.61
CA ALA A 780 -2.13 -26.76 -10.31
C ALA A 780 -2.19 -28.03 -9.44
N SER A 781 -1.77 -27.95 -8.18
CA SER A 781 -1.88 -29.07 -7.23
C SER A 781 -3.34 -29.48 -6.99
N ARG A 782 -4.28 -28.53 -6.95
CA ARG A 782 -5.72 -28.85 -6.81
C ARG A 782 -6.32 -29.47 -8.07
N GLU A 783 -5.93 -29.01 -9.26
CA GLU A 783 -6.32 -29.62 -10.52
C GLU A 783 -5.75 -31.05 -10.65
N TRP A 784 -4.52 -31.26 -10.19
CA TRP A 784 -3.90 -32.59 -10.08
C TRP A 784 -4.60 -33.48 -9.04
N ALA A 785 -5.06 -32.93 -7.92
CA ALA A 785 -5.76 -33.68 -6.86
C ALA A 785 -7.22 -34.01 -7.22
N ALA A 786 -7.88 -33.20 -8.05
CA ALA A 786 -9.31 -33.33 -8.37
C ALA A 786 -9.76 -34.72 -8.90
N PRO A 787 -8.96 -35.47 -9.68
CA PRO A 787 -9.31 -36.83 -10.10
C PRO A 787 -9.21 -37.88 -8.98
N HIS A 788 -8.52 -37.58 -7.88
CA HIS A 788 -8.15 -38.52 -6.83
C HIS A 788 -9.09 -38.43 -5.61
N THR A 789 -10.40 -38.23 -5.82
CA THR A 789 -11.37 -37.99 -4.74
C THR A 789 -11.62 -39.18 -3.82
N ASP A 790 -11.38 -40.39 -4.30
CA ASP A 790 -11.64 -41.65 -3.57
C ASP A 790 -10.48 -42.04 -2.63
N ASP A 791 -9.30 -41.46 -2.87
CA ASP A 791 -8.10 -41.71 -2.09
C ASP A 791 -8.00 -40.79 -0.87
N ALA A 792 -7.60 -41.36 0.26
CA ALA A 792 -7.27 -40.58 1.46
C ALA A 792 -5.87 -39.97 1.37
N ILE A 793 -4.93 -40.64 0.71
CA ILE A 793 -3.57 -40.13 0.47
C ILE A 793 -3.18 -40.46 -0.96
N THR A 794 -2.74 -39.45 -1.70
CA THR A 794 -2.11 -39.64 -3.01
C THR A 794 -0.82 -38.84 -3.01
N ALA A 795 0.28 -39.47 -3.40
CA ALA A 795 1.57 -38.83 -3.60
C ALA A 795 2.14 -39.24 -4.95
N GLU A 796 2.72 -38.29 -5.68
CA GLU A 796 3.38 -38.54 -6.95
C GLU A 796 4.74 -37.83 -6.97
N ASN A 797 5.81 -38.62 -7.14
CA ASN A 797 7.19 -38.15 -7.12
C ASN A 797 7.55 -37.29 -5.89
N LEU A 798 6.91 -37.55 -4.74
CA LEU A 798 7.05 -36.79 -3.51
C LEU A 798 8.46 -36.95 -2.93
N ARG A 799 9.18 -35.84 -2.76
CA ARG A 799 10.50 -35.82 -2.13
C ARG A 799 10.43 -35.16 -0.77
N ILE A 800 11.09 -35.76 0.21
CA ILE A 800 11.13 -35.30 1.59
C ILE A 800 12.60 -35.24 2.02
N ASP A 801 12.97 -34.23 2.80
CA ASP A 801 14.33 -34.11 3.31
C ASP A 801 14.67 -35.35 4.16
N GLY A 802 15.88 -35.88 4.00
CA GLY A 802 16.29 -37.15 4.64
C GLY A 802 15.73 -38.43 4.01
N VAL A 803 14.81 -38.37 3.02
CA VAL A 803 14.34 -39.55 2.27
C VAL A 803 14.93 -39.53 0.86
N GLU A 804 15.76 -40.51 0.53
CA GLU A 804 16.58 -40.49 -0.69
C GLU A 804 15.75 -40.62 -1.99
N ARG A 805 14.66 -41.38 -1.97
CA ARG A 805 13.84 -41.69 -3.15
C ARG A 805 12.54 -40.88 -3.21
N PRO A 806 12.11 -40.48 -4.43
CA PRO A 806 10.77 -39.93 -4.63
C PRO A 806 9.72 -41.01 -4.34
N ILE A 807 8.66 -40.63 -3.63
CA ILE A 807 7.58 -41.50 -3.18
C ILE A 807 6.39 -41.30 -4.12
N THR A 808 5.87 -42.41 -4.65
CA THR A 808 4.61 -42.43 -5.39
C THR A 808 3.71 -43.50 -4.78
N VAL A 809 2.54 -43.09 -4.28
CA VAL A 809 1.59 -43.99 -3.60
C VAL A 809 0.17 -43.45 -3.70
N SER A 810 -0.80 -44.34 -3.90
CA SER A 810 -2.25 -44.08 -3.76
C SER A 810 -2.81 -44.96 -2.66
N VAL A 811 -3.55 -44.36 -1.74
CA VAL A 811 -4.09 -45.01 -0.54
C VAL A 811 -5.58 -44.71 -0.47
N PRO A 812 -6.45 -45.70 -0.77
CA PRO A 812 -7.89 -45.54 -0.70
C PRO A 812 -8.37 -45.12 0.69
N SER A 813 -9.49 -44.42 0.77
CA SER A 813 -10.11 -44.08 2.05
C SER A 813 -10.48 -45.33 2.86
N GLY A 814 -10.12 -45.37 4.15
CA GLY A 814 -10.37 -46.52 5.05
C GLY A 814 -9.32 -47.66 4.97
N SER A 815 -8.31 -47.53 4.11
CA SER A 815 -7.23 -48.51 3.97
C SER A 815 -6.13 -48.37 5.03
N THR A 816 -5.19 -49.32 5.06
CA THR A 816 -3.99 -49.26 5.90
C THR A 816 -2.73 -49.14 5.02
N LEU A 817 -1.96 -48.06 5.18
CA LEU A 817 -0.64 -47.87 4.57
C LEU A 817 0.45 -48.30 5.56
N VAL A 818 1.20 -49.35 5.24
CA VAL A 818 2.38 -49.78 6.00
C VAL A 818 3.62 -49.15 5.40
N VAL A 819 4.37 -48.38 6.19
CA VAL A 819 5.57 -47.65 5.77
C VAL A 819 6.81 -48.27 6.42
N LEU A 820 7.71 -48.79 5.59
CA LEU A 820 8.93 -49.48 6.00
C LEU A 820 10.16 -48.61 5.74
N GLY A 821 10.99 -48.38 6.75
CA GLY A 821 12.19 -47.53 6.65
C GLY A 821 12.91 -47.41 7.98
N ASP A 822 13.86 -46.49 8.12
CA ASP A 822 14.43 -46.09 9.42
C ASP A 822 13.50 -45.11 10.16
N THR A 823 13.66 -44.95 11.47
CA THR A 823 12.82 -44.05 12.30
C THR A 823 12.77 -42.62 11.75
N ILE A 824 13.89 -42.07 11.28
CA ILE A 824 13.96 -40.67 10.85
C ILE A 824 13.10 -40.51 9.59
N SER A 825 13.30 -41.37 8.58
CA SER A 825 12.55 -41.34 7.34
C SER A 825 11.04 -41.51 7.55
N ARG A 826 10.61 -42.47 8.38
CA ARG A 826 9.17 -42.72 8.65
C ARG A 826 8.51 -41.55 9.37
N ARG A 827 9.18 -40.95 10.36
CA ARG A 827 8.67 -39.78 11.07
C ARG A 827 8.60 -38.54 10.19
N LEU A 828 9.59 -38.32 9.33
CA LEU A 828 9.58 -37.22 8.36
C LEU A 828 8.46 -37.40 7.32
N PHE A 829 8.23 -38.63 6.86
CA PHE A 829 7.10 -38.96 5.99
C PHE A 829 5.76 -38.71 6.69
N GLY A 830 5.56 -39.26 7.90
CA GLY A 830 4.35 -39.06 8.70
C GLY A 830 4.09 -37.58 9.01
N ALA A 831 5.11 -36.83 9.42
CA ALA A 831 5.01 -35.40 9.68
C ALA A 831 4.71 -34.58 8.41
N THR A 832 5.20 -35.03 7.25
CA THR A 832 4.84 -34.43 5.95
C THR A 832 3.37 -34.68 5.64
N LEU A 833 2.87 -35.92 5.75
CA LEU A 833 1.45 -36.24 5.57
C LEU A 833 0.53 -35.51 6.55
N ALA A 834 1.02 -35.20 7.76
CA ALA A 834 0.28 -34.40 8.74
C ALA A 834 0.37 -32.87 8.52
N GLY A 835 1.01 -32.43 7.43
CA GLY A 835 1.20 -31.01 7.12
C GLY A 835 2.11 -30.27 8.12
N ARG A 836 2.90 -30.99 8.93
CA ARG A 836 3.85 -30.40 9.90
C ARG A 836 5.18 -30.05 9.25
N ILE A 837 5.54 -30.76 8.18
CA ILE A 837 6.75 -30.55 7.39
C ILE A 837 6.34 -30.32 5.93
N LYS A 838 7.03 -29.41 5.24
CA LYS A 838 6.79 -29.14 3.82
C LYS A 838 7.57 -30.13 2.96
N PRO A 839 6.97 -30.69 1.90
CA PRO A 839 7.72 -31.48 0.92
C PRO A 839 8.77 -30.64 0.19
N LEU A 840 9.85 -31.30 -0.26
CA LEU A 840 10.90 -30.67 -1.07
C LEU A 840 10.46 -30.49 -2.52
N SER A 841 9.75 -31.48 -3.07
CA SER A 841 9.17 -31.47 -4.43
C SER A 841 8.14 -32.58 -4.59
N GLY A 842 7.45 -32.62 -5.72
CA GLY A 842 6.40 -33.60 -6.02
C GLY A 842 5.03 -33.17 -5.49
N GLU A 843 4.00 -33.89 -5.90
CA GLU A 843 2.60 -33.59 -5.55
C GLU A 843 2.11 -34.53 -4.46
N VAL A 844 1.38 -34.00 -3.49
CA VAL A 844 0.75 -34.83 -2.44
C VAL A 844 -0.55 -34.20 -1.96
N GLN A 845 -1.58 -35.04 -1.85
CA GLN A 845 -2.84 -34.70 -1.22
C GLN A 845 -3.14 -35.64 -0.06
N VAL A 846 -3.81 -35.09 0.96
CA VAL A 846 -4.34 -35.84 2.11
C VAL A 846 -5.77 -35.38 2.35
N LEU A 847 -6.72 -36.31 2.21
CA LEU A 847 -8.16 -36.06 2.32
C LEU A 847 -8.63 -34.90 1.42
N GLN A 848 -8.16 -34.87 0.16
CA GLN A 848 -8.43 -33.84 -0.85
C GLN A 848 -7.80 -32.45 -0.59
N TYR A 849 -6.94 -32.34 0.42
CA TYR A 849 -6.17 -31.13 0.69
C TYR A 849 -4.73 -31.30 0.21
N THR A 850 -4.26 -30.35 -0.58
CA THR A 850 -2.93 -30.39 -1.21
C THR A 850 -1.85 -29.81 -0.28
N LEU A 851 -0.68 -30.46 -0.19
CA LEU A 851 0.45 -29.92 0.56
C LEU A 851 1.50 -29.34 -0.40
N PRO A 852 2.21 -28.25 0.00
CA PRO A 852 2.19 -27.61 1.32
C PRO A 852 1.08 -26.56 1.50
N SER A 853 0.31 -26.25 0.46
CA SER A 853 -0.56 -25.08 0.42
C SER A 853 -1.71 -25.12 1.45
N GLU A 854 -2.22 -26.32 1.78
CA GLU A 854 -3.35 -26.54 2.69
C GLU A 854 -2.95 -27.27 3.99
N SER A 855 -1.70 -27.11 4.41
CA SER A 855 -1.13 -27.78 5.59
C SER A 855 -1.94 -27.59 6.87
N GLY A 856 -2.53 -26.41 7.10
CA GLY A 856 -3.38 -26.15 8.27
C GLY A 856 -4.72 -26.90 8.25
N ALA A 857 -5.25 -27.23 7.07
CA ALA A 857 -6.46 -28.04 6.93
C ALA A 857 -6.15 -29.52 7.15
N VAL A 858 -5.00 -29.98 6.65
CA VAL A 858 -4.45 -31.33 6.85
C VAL A 858 -4.10 -31.57 8.32
N SER A 859 -3.38 -30.64 8.96
CA SER A 859 -2.90 -30.80 10.34
C SER A 859 -4.01 -30.90 11.38
N ARG A 860 -5.24 -30.46 11.04
CA ARG A 860 -6.45 -30.60 11.87
C ARG A 860 -7.18 -31.92 11.66
N ARG A 861 -6.80 -32.68 10.62
CA ARG A 861 -7.48 -33.91 10.17
C ARG A 861 -6.57 -35.14 10.18
N VAL A 862 -5.29 -34.97 10.45
CA VAL A 862 -4.29 -36.03 10.59
C VAL A 862 -3.76 -36.03 12.02
N SER A 863 -3.87 -37.18 12.68
CA SER A 863 -3.31 -37.39 14.02
C SER A 863 -1.98 -38.16 13.92
N LEU A 864 -0.99 -37.76 14.72
CA LEU A 864 0.32 -38.41 14.79
C LEU A 864 0.49 -39.05 16.17
N VAL A 865 0.85 -40.32 16.19
CA VAL A 865 1.13 -41.09 17.39
C VAL A 865 2.54 -41.68 17.27
N ASP A 866 3.44 -41.27 18.15
CA ASP A 866 4.77 -41.86 18.28
C ASP A 866 4.77 -42.79 19.50
N LEU A 867 4.92 -44.09 19.26
CA LEU A 867 4.87 -45.10 20.32
C LEU A 867 6.19 -45.23 21.09
N SER A 868 7.25 -44.58 20.61
CA SER A 868 8.59 -44.63 21.21
C SER A 868 8.95 -43.38 22.01
N SER A 869 8.19 -42.29 21.88
CA SER A 869 8.43 -41.05 22.61
C SER A 869 7.79 -41.07 24.00
N THR A 870 8.64 -41.14 25.04
CA THR A 870 8.33 -40.96 26.48
C THR A 870 7.32 -41.94 27.07
N ARG A 871 7.76 -42.80 28.00
CA ARG A 871 6.84 -43.58 28.83
C ARG A 871 5.91 -42.60 29.56
N PRO A 872 4.58 -42.71 29.40
CA PRO A 872 3.65 -41.87 30.15
C PRO A 872 3.89 -42.00 31.65
N ASP A 873 3.54 -40.97 32.41
CA ASP A 873 3.72 -40.93 33.86
C ASP A 873 3.13 -42.21 34.47
N ALA A 874 3.95 -42.99 35.17
CA ALA A 874 3.65 -44.38 35.49
C ALA A 874 2.40 -44.51 36.37
N GLU A 875 2.05 -43.45 37.10
CA GLU A 875 0.92 -43.36 38.01
C GLU A 875 -0.41 -42.94 37.33
N THR A 876 -0.35 -42.42 36.09
CA THR A 876 -1.58 -41.99 35.39
C THR A 876 -2.41 -43.21 34.98
N THR A 877 -3.72 -43.18 35.27
CA THR A 877 -4.63 -44.27 34.89
C THR A 877 -5.14 -44.10 33.46
N VAL A 878 -5.49 -45.22 32.80
CA VAL A 878 -6.04 -45.23 31.43
C VAL A 878 -7.27 -44.31 31.29
N SER A 879 -8.19 -44.35 32.26
CA SER A 879 -9.37 -43.49 32.25
C SER A 879 -9.05 -42.00 32.41
N SER A 880 -8.02 -41.66 33.19
CA SER A 880 -7.56 -40.28 33.34
C SER A 880 -6.98 -39.74 32.05
N ALA A 881 -6.09 -40.51 31.40
CA ALA A 881 -5.48 -40.12 30.13
C ALA A 881 -6.53 -39.96 29.01
N LEU A 882 -7.48 -40.90 28.91
CA LEU A 882 -8.58 -40.82 27.94
C LEU A 882 -9.50 -39.63 28.23
N ARG A 883 -9.85 -39.37 29.49
CA ARG A 883 -10.68 -38.23 29.89
C ARG A 883 -10.03 -36.90 29.52
N GLU A 884 -8.74 -36.76 29.85
CA GLU A 884 -7.97 -35.56 29.54
C GLU A 884 -7.96 -35.31 28.03
N ARG A 885 -7.60 -36.33 27.24
CA ARG A 885 -7.53 -36.19 25.79
C ARG A 885 -8.89 -35.93 25.15
N LEU A 886 -9.94 -36.65 25.56
CA LEU A 886 -11.31 -36.45 25.04
C LEU A 886 -11.89 -35.08 25.42
N SER A 887 -11.49 -34.50 26.54
CA SER A 887 -11.92 -33.14 26.94
C SER A 887 -11.30 -32.06 26.05
N ILE A 888 -10.04 -32.23 25.66
CA ILE A 888 -9.30 -31.32 24.76
C ILE A 888 -9.83 -31.40 23.33
N ALA A 889 -10.21 -32.60 22.88
CA ALA A 889 -10.74 -32.83 21.54
C ALA A 889 -12.16 -32.29 21.32
N ARG A 890 -12.91 -31.96 22.40
CA ARG A 890 -14.30 -31.50 22.31
C ARG A 890 -14.41 -29.98 22.13
N PRO A 891 -15.47 -29.49 21.46
CA PRO A 891 -15.75 -28.06 21.38
C PRO A 891 -15.92 -27.42 22.76
N TRP A 892 -15.49 -26.16 22.90
CA TRP A 892 -15.49 -25.41 24.17
C TRP A 892 -16.85 -25.34 24.89
N TYR A 893 -17.96 -25.54 24.17
CA TYR A 893 -19.33 -25.54 24.72
C TYR A 893 -19.81 -26.93 25.21
N ARG A 894 -18.99 -28.00 25.12
CA ARG A 894 -19.27 -29.34 25.67
C ARG A 894 -18.04 -29.95 26.37
N PRO A 895 -17.57 -29.37 27.48
CA PRO A 895 -16.32 -29.77 28.12
C PRO A 895 -16.39 -31.10 28.87
N PHE A 896 -17.58 -31.60 29.20
CA PHE A 896 -17.73 -32.84 29.95
C PHE A 896 -17.71 -34.07 29.04
N VAL A 897 -16.85 -35.04 29.41
CA VAL A 897 -16.77 -36.38 28.83
C VAL A 897 -17.56 -37.33 29.73
N SER A 898 -18.53 -38.06 29.18
CA SER A 898 -19.30 -39.07 29.94
C SER A 898 -18.43 -40.27 30.30
N ALA A 899 -18.76 -40.96 31.39
CA ALA A 899 -18.12 -42.22 31.75
C ALA A 899 -18.26 -43.24 30.62
N ASP A 900 -19.46 -43.36 30.03
CA ASP A 900 -19.75 -44.24 28.90
C ASP A 900 -18.80 -44.03 27.71
N ALA A 901 -18.41 -42.79 27.40
CA ALA A 901 -17.49 -42.53 26.28
C ALA A 901 -16.05 -42.97 26.56
N ILE A 902 -15.65 -43.03 27.83
CA ILE A 902 -14.35 -43.57 28.26
C ILE A 902 -14.42 -45.10 28.24
N ASP A 903 -15.51 -45.66 28.75
CA ASP A 903 -15.74 -47.11 28.78
C ASP A 903 -15.82 -47.69 27.37
N ASP A 904 -16.50 -47.02 26.43
CA ASP A 904 -16.54 -47.40 25.01
C ASP A 904 -15.15 -47.51 24.38
N ARG A 905 -14.22 -46.61 24.77
CA ARG A 905 -12.83 -46.62 24.28
C ARG A 905 -12.01 -47.71 24.93
N ILE A 906 -12.19 -47.95 26.22
CA ILE A 906 -11.55 -49.07 26.93
C ILE A 906 -12.04 -50.41 26.35
N ASP A 907 -13.33 -50.52 26.06
CA ASP A 907 -13.93 -51.69 25.42
C ASP A 907 -13.40 -51.90 24.00
N ALA A 908 -13.17 -50.83 23.23
CA ALA A 908 -12.53 -50.92 21.92
C ALA A 908 -11.10 -51.46 22.02
N ILE A 909 -10.32 -50.98 22.99
CA ILE A 909 -8.95 -51.47 23.26
C ILE A 909 -9.00 -52.96 23.66
N ASN A 910 -9.91 -53.34 24.56
CA ASN A 910 -10.05 -54.73 24.99
C ASN A 910 -10.56 -55.65 23.87
N ARG A 911 -11.40 -55.15 22.94
CA ARG A 911 -11.78 -55.89 21.72
C ARG A 911 -10.55 -56.15 20.84
N ALA A 912 -9.73 -55.13 20.60
CA ALA A 912 -8.49 -55.26 19.84
C ALA A 912 -7.45 -56.19 20.48
N LEU A 913 -7.39 -56.26 21.82
CA LEU A 913 -6.54 -57.24 22.51
C LEU A 913 -7.05 -58.68 22.34
N ARG A 914 -8.37 -58.88 22.34
CA ARG A 914 -8.98 -60.21 22.16
C ARG A 914 -8.77 -60.78 20.76
N THR A 915 -8.70 -59.94 19.72
CA THR A 915 -8.49 -60.41 18.34
C THR A 915 -7.12 -61.07 18.13
N VAL A 916 -6.16 -60.79 19.02
CA VAL A 916 -4.81 -61.35 18.99
C VAL A 916 -4.53 -62.33 20.12
N GLY A 917 -5.57 -62.87 20.76
CA GLY A 917 -5.44 -63.92 21.76
C GLY A 917 -4.95 -63.45 23.14
N SER A 918 -4.91 -62.15 23.43
CA SER A 918 -4.55 -61.64 24.77
C SER A 918 -5.73 -61.81 25.75
N GLU A 919 -5.53 -62.62 26.79
CA GLU A 919 -6.52 -62.82 27.87
C GLU A 919 -6.55 -61.67 28.89
N ARG A 920 -5.55 -60.78 28.87
CA ARG A 920 -5.40 -59.71 29.87
C ARG A 920 -6.28 -58.51 29.52
N GLN A 921 -7.28 -58.22 30.35
CA GLN A 921 -8.14 -57.04 30.21
C GLN A 921 -7.53 -55.80 30.87
N ILE A 922 -7.66 -54.65 30.20
CA ILE A 922 -7.28 -53.34 30.71
C ILE A 922 -8.52 -52.68 31.32
N GLY A 923 -8.43 -52.27 32.58
CA GLY A 923 -9.47 -51.50 33.27
C GLY A 923 -9.19 -50.00 33.25
N GLY A 924 -10.21 -49.19 33.52
CA GLY A 924 -10.05 -47.72 33.58
C GLY A 924 -9.12 -47.23 34.69
N SER A 925 -8.96 -47.99 35.78
CA SER A 925 -8.04 -47.69 36.88
C SER A 925 -6.65 -48.28 36.69
N THR A 926 -6.40 -49.05 35.63
CA THR A 926 -5.07 -49.61 35.34
C THR A 926 -4.10 -48.46 35.09
N ALA A 927 -2.97 -48.48 35.79
CA ALA A 927 -1.93 -47.47 35.62
C ALA A 927 -1.19 -47.71 34.31
N LEU A 928 -0.82 -46.64 33.59
CA LEU A 928 -0.15 -46.74 32.29
C LEU A 928 1.19 -47.49 32.39
N GLY A 929 1.86 -47.43 33.54
CA GLY A 929 3.09 -48.19 33.81
C GLY A 929 2.91 -49.69 34.01
N GLU A 930 1.68 -50.17 34.26
CA GLU A 930 1.36 -51.60 34.45
C GLU A 930 0.98 -52.31 33.13
N LEU A 931 0.86 -51.54 32.04
CA LEU A 931 0.45 -52.07 30.74
C LEU A 931 1.55 -52.89 30.08
N THR A 932 1.14 -53.93 29.36
CA THR A 932 2.04 -54.62 28.43
C THR A 932 2.44 -53.66 27.31
N PRO A 933 3.57 -53.89 26.61
CA PRO A 933 3.98 -53.08 25.48
C PRO A 933 2.86 -52.91 24.41
N LEU A 934 2.16 -54.01 24.09
CA LEU A 934 1.00 -54.01 23.19
C LEU A 934 -0.17 -53.18 23.76
N GLY A 935 -0.52 -53.38 25.03
CA GLY A 935 -1.58 -52.64 25.69
C GLY A 935 -1.32 -51.14 25.78
N SER A 936 -0.07 -50.75 26.09
CA SER A 936 0.38 -49.36 26.08
C SER A 936 0.24 -48.73 24.69
N SER A 937 0.62 -49.47 23.65
CA SER A 937 0.52 -49.01 22.26
C SER A 937 -0.93 -48.79 21.81
N LEU A 938 -1.84 -49.70 22.17
CA LEU A 938 -3.26 -49.55 21.86
C LEU A 938 -3.90 -48.38 22.63
N VAL A 939 -3.49 -48.15 23.88
CA VAL A 939 -3.95 -46.98 24.66
C VAL A 939 -3.45 -45.67 24.03
N LEU A 940 -2.15 -45.56 23.70
CA LEU A 940 -1.58 -44.38 23.03
C LEU A 940 -2.23 -44.12 21.66
N THR A 941 -2.49 -45.17 20.90
CA THR A 941 -3.21 -45.08 19.61
C THR A 941 -4.66 -44.61 19.82
N SER A 942 -5.34 -45.13 20.84
CA SER A 942 -6.71 -44.72 21.21
C SER A 942 -6.79 -43.24 21.62
N LEU A 943 -5.75 -42.72 22.28
CA LEU A 943 -5.61 -41.28 22.56
C LEU A 943 -5.48 -40.47 21.26
N GLY A 944 -4.71 -40.95 20.29
CA GLY A 944 -4.62 -40.33 18.96
C GLY A 944 -5.94 -40.33 18.17
N LEU A 945 -6.77 -41.35 18.38
CA LEU A 945 -8.12 -41.48 17.79
C LEU A 945 -9.18 -40.58 18.43
N ALA A 946 -8.92 -40.04 19.63
CA ALA A 946 -9.86 -39.16 20.34
C ALA A 946 -10.16 -37.88 19.56
N ASP A 947 -9.23 -37.43 18.71
CA ASP A 947 -9.34 -36.21 17.92
C ASP A 947 -10.26 -36.35 16.69
N GLY A 948 -10.72 -37.57 16.37
CA GLY A 948 -11.63 -37.82 15.24
C GLY A 948 -10.99 -37.57 13.86
N SER A 949 -9.67 -37.71 13.75
CA SER A 949 -8.91 -37.53 12.51
C SER A 949 -9.32 -38.52 11.41
N GLY A 950 -9.34 -38.06 10.15
CA GLY A 950 -9.63 -38.93 9.00
C GLY A 950 -8.45 -39.83 8.61
N VAL A 951 -7.23 -39.42 8.97
CA VAL A 951 -6.01 -40.22 8.82
C VAL A 951 -5.31 -40.30 10.18
N LEU A 952 -4.91 -41.49 10.61
CA LEU A 952 -4.11 -41.73 11.80
C LEU A 952 -2.74 -42.24 11.38
N VAL A 953 -1.67 -41.56 11.78
CA VAL A 953 -0.29 -42.01 11.56
C VAL A 953 0.27 -42.51 12.89
N VAL A 954 0.72 -43.75 12.92
CA VAL A 954 1.31 -44.42 14.08
C VAL A 954 2.72 -44.86 13.70
N ASP A 955 3.75 -44.39 14.40
CA ASP A 955 5.13 -44.88 14.25
C ASP A 955 5.52 -45.75 15.44
N ALA A 956 5.98 -46.98 15.15
CA ALA A 956 6.36 -47.95 16.17
C ALA A 956 7.78 -47.76 16.75
N GLY A 957 8.62 -46.89 16.17
CA GLY A 957 10.03 -46.71 16.54
C GLY A 957 10.96 -47.90 16.18
N ASP A 958 12.27 -47.74 16.42
CA ASP A 958 13.30 -48.77 16.11
C ASP A 958 13.85 -49.52 17.34
N THR A 959 13.67 -49.00 18.57
CA THR A 959 14.29 -49.56 19.79
C THR A 959 13.24 -50.00 20.80
N GLY A 960 13.27 -51.28 21.20
CA GLY A 960 12.37 -51.83 22.23
C GLY A 960 10.93 -51.99 21.76
N SER A 961 10.74 -52.31 20.47
CA SER A 961 9.42 -52.50 19.88
C SER A 961 8.58 -53.48 20.72
N PRO A 962 7.32 -53.17 21.06
CA PRO A 962 6.33 -54.09 21.63
C PRO A 962 6.06 -55.37 20.83
N ILE A 963 6.73 -55.50 19.69
CA ILE A 963 6.32 -56.25 18.53
C ILE A 963 7.29 -57.42 18.40
N ASP A 964 7.06 -58.46 19.21
CA ASP A 964 7.65 -59.77 18.95
C ASP A 964 7.03 -60.39 17.67
N ASP A 965 5.79 -59.97 17.31
CA ASP A 965 5.10 -60.33 16.07
C ASP A 965 4.41 -59.09 15.43
N ALA A 966 4.91 -58.66 14.26
CA ALA A 966 4.39 -57.50 13.52
C ALA A 966 2.96 -57.70 13.01
N ARG A 967 2.53 -58.95 12.81
CA ARG A 967 1.19 -59.27 12.34
C ARG A 967 0.17 -59.10 13.44
N GLU A 968 0.42 -59.64 14.63
CA GLU A 968 -0.46 -59.46 15.78
C GLU A 968 -0.63 -57.97 16.10
N PHE A 969 0.46 -57.21 16.07
CA PHE A 969 0.39 -55.77 16.28
C PHE A 969 -0.49 -55.05 15.25
N LEU A 970 -0.34 -55.38 13.96
CA LEU A 970 -1.13 -54.80 12.89
C LEU A 970 -2.62 -55.20 12.99
N ASP A 971 -2.92 -56.45 13.33
CA ASP A 971 -4.29 -56.95 13.49
C ASP A 971 -4.99 -56.26 14.67
N ALA A 972 -4.29 -56.08 15.80
CA ALA A 972 -4.81 -55.35 16.95
C ALA A 972 -5.08 -53.86 16.63
N LEU A 973 -4.16 -53.17 15.95
CA LEU A 973 -4.36 -51.78 15.53
C LEU A 973 -5.52 -51.65 14.53
N THR A 974 -5.62 -52.57 13.58
CA THR A 974 -6.68 -52.59 12.57
C THR A 974 -8.06 -52.79 13.20
N ALA A 975 -8.15 -53.63 14.24
CA ALA A 975 -9.37 -53.83 15.03
C ALA A 975 -9.74 -52.61 15.91
N LEU A 976 -8.75 -51.81 16.32
CA LEU A 976 -8.96 -50.61 17.14
C LEU A 976 -9.43 -49.40 16.32
N VAL A 977 -8.86 -49.21 15.13
CA VAL A 977 -9.20 -48.07 14.26
C VAL A 977 -10.60 -48.30 13.65
N PRO A 978 -11.45 -47.26 13.51
CA PRO A 978 -12.75 -47.37 12.82
C PRO A 978 -12.61 -47.55 11.30
N VAL A 979 -13.45 -48.36 10.66
CA VAL A 979 -13.33 -48.76 9.22
C VAL A 979 -13.28 -47.56 8.26
N GLY A 980 -13.91 -46.43 8.60
CA GLY A 980 -13.89 -45.21 7.79
C GLY A 980 -12.63 -44.34 7.92
N GLN A 981 -11.66 -44.71 8.75
CA GLN A 981 -10.41 -43.94 8.95
C GLN A 981 -9.22 -44.68 8.36
N THR A 982 -8.38 -43.95 7.62
CA THR A 982 -7.15 -44.49 7.02
C THR A 982 -6.04 -44.57 8.07
N LEU A 983 -5.38 -45.71 8.17
CA LEU A 983 -4.26 -45.94 9.10
C LEU A 983 -2.94 -45.89 8.34
N VAL A 984 -1.96 -45.13 8.80
CA VAL A 984 -0.58 -45.14 8.31
C VAL A 984 0.30 -45.69 9.42
N LEU A 985 0.91 -46.85 9.22
CA LEU A 985 1.70 -47.55 10.21
C LEU A 985 3.18 -47.59 9.81
N GLY A 986 4.04 -46.93 10.57
CA GLY A 986 5.49 -46.97 10.40
C GLY A 986 6.12 -48.14 11.16
N LEU A 987 6.79 -49.05 10.45
CA LEU A 987 7.49 -50.21 11.04
C LEU A 987 8.98 -50.27 10.62
N PRO A 988 9.87 -50.79 11.48
CA PRO A 988 11.27 -51.03 11.12
C PRO A 988 11.38 -52.15 10.08
N THR A 989 12.28 -51.97 9.10
CA THR A 989 12.45 -52.90 7.96
C THR A 989 12.76 -54.34 8.40
N ALA A 990 13.47 -54.53 9.52
CA ALA A 990 13.81 -55.85 10.05
C ALA A 990 12.61 -56.63 10.61
N ALA A 991 11.60 -55.94 11.15
CA ALA A 991 10.38 -56.56 11.69
C ALA A 991 9.44 -57.07 10.60
N ALA A 992 9.64 -56.66 9.35
CA ALA A 992 8.82 -57.09 8.22
C ALA A 992 9.23 -58.45 7.61
N SER A 993 10.43 -58.98 7.89
CA SER A 993 11.02 -60.08 7.08
C SER A 993 10.25 -61.41 7.04
N PRO A 994 9.48 -61.85 8.06
CA PRO A 994 8.57 -63.00 7.96
C PRO A 994 7.15 -62.61 7.50
N ALA A 995 6.74 -61.35 7.67
CA ALA A 995 5.40 -60.85 7.41
C ALA A 995 5.23 -60.30 5.97
N SER A 996 6.31 -59.82 5.35
CA SER A 996 6.33 -59.23 4.01
C SER A 996 5.96 -60.24 2.92
N ALA A 997 6.43 -61.49 3.02
CA ALA A 997 6.09 -62.54 2.05
C ALA A 997 4.58 -62.90 2.03
N THR A 998 3.86 -62.68 3.14
CA THR A 998 2.42 -62.98 3.28
C THR A 998 1.55 -61.74 3.03
N LEU A 999 2.03 -60.54 3.38
CA LEU A 999 1.39 -59.26 3.08
C LEU A 999 1.45 -58.94 1.58
N GLU A 1000 2.56 -59.24 0.90
CA GLU A 1000 2.68 -59.18 -0.57
C GLU A 1000 1.73 -60.19 -1.24
N HIS A 1001 1.58 -61.39 -0.68
CA HIS A 1001 0.70 -62.43 -1.23
C HIS A 1001 -0.80 -62.05 -1.17
N HIS A 1002 -1.24 -61.29 -0.16
CA HIS A 1002 -2.61 -60.75 -0.06
C HIS A 1002 -2.85 -59.54 -0.98
N ALA A 1003 -1.81 -58.75 -1.28
CA ALA A 1003 -1.89 -57.63 -2.22
C ALA A 1003 -1.95 -58.11 -3.69
N GLU A 1004 -1.32 -59.24 -4.04
CA GLU A 1004 -1.27 -59.76 -5.40
C GLU A 1004 -2.44 -60.70 -5.81
N HIS A 1005 -3.13 -61.37 -4.87
CA HIS A 1005 -4.18 -62.35 -5.18
C HIS A 1005 -5.43 -62.24 -4.27
N PRO A 1006 -6.42 -61.38 -4.57
CA PRO A 1006 -7.62 -61.22 -3.76
C PRO A 1006 -8.69 -62.33 -3.92
N ALA A 1007 -8.49 -63.29 -4.83
CA ALA A 1007 -9.56 -64.18 -5.32
C ALA A 1007 -9.76 -65.51 -4.54
N HIS A 1008 -8.96 -65.80 -3.50
CA HIS A 1008 -9.05 -67.06 -2.75
C HIS A 1008 -9.25 -66.87 -1.23
N ALA A 1009 -9.87 -65.77 -0.81
CA ALA A 1009 -10.23 -65.56 0.58
C ALA A 1009 -11.59 -66.21 0.92
N ASP A 1010 -11.61 -66.96 2.04
CA ASP A 1010 -12.77 -67.58 2.68
C ASP A 1010 -13.88 -66.53 2.92
N PRO A 1011 -15.17 -66.79 2.59
CA PRO A 1011 -16.29 -65.85 2.73
C PRO A 1011 -16.56 -65.31 4.16
N ALA A 1012 -15.79 -65.74 5.18
CA ALA A 1012 -15.78 -65.14 6.51
C ALA A 1012 -14.90 -63.86 6.64
N SER A 1013 -14.20 -63.43 5.59
CA SER A 1013 -13.18 -62.35 5.63
C SER A 1013 -13.59 -60.99 5.03
N ALA A 1014 -14.89 -60.76 4.81
CA ALA A 1014 -15.41 -59.56 4.12
C ALA A 1014 -15.15 -58.20 4.82
N ASP A 1015 -14.58 -58.18 6.03
CA ASP A 1015 -14.22 -56.98 6.79
C ASP A 1015 -12.71 -56.61 6.72
N ALA A 1016 -11.92 -57.29 5.88
CA ALA A 1016 -10.48 -57.01 5.78
C ALA A 1016 -10.20 -55.66 5.10
N ARG A 1017 -9.55 -54.74 5.82
CA ARG A 1017 -9.09 -53.47 5.24
C ARG A 1017 -8.06 -53.71 4.15
N PRO A 1018 -8.12 -52.99 3.01
CA PRO A 1018 -7.06 -53.05 2.02
C PRO A 1018 -5.75 -52.53 2.61
N VAL A 1019 -4.66 -53.25 2.37
CA VAL A 1019 -3.31 -52.91 2.87
C VAL A 1019 -2.42 -52.51 1.70
N VAL A 1020 -1.76 -51.35 1.82
CA VAL A 1020 -0.77 -50.84 0.87
C VAL A 1020 0.59 -50.82 1.58
N VAL A 1021 1.64 -51.34 0.95
CA VAL A 1021 3.00 -51.37 1.54
C VAL A 1021 3.91 -50.42 0.79
N LEU A 1022 4.63 -49.56 1.52
CA LEU A 1022 5.58 -48.59 0.98
C LEU A 1022 6.96 -48.76 1.64
N HIS A 1023 7.99 -49.01 0.82
CA HIS A 1023 9.38 -49.07 1.27
C HIS A 1023 10.11 -47.75 1.01
N LEU A 1024 10.63 -47.12 2.07
CA LEU A 1024 11.43 -45.90 2.02
C LEU A 1024 12.94 -46.17 1.79
N LEU A 1025 13.39 -47.43 1.97
CA LEU A 1025 14.77 -47.89 1.78
C LEU A 1025 14.81 -49.14 0.87
N GLN A 1026 15.88 -49.33 0.07
CA GLN A 1026 16.04 -50.52 -0.78
C GLN A 1026 16.73 -51.68 -0.01
N PRO A 1027 16.36 -52.96 -0.22
CA PRO A 1027 17.21 -54.09 0.17
C PRO A 1027 18.48 -54.12 -0.70
N ALA A 1028 19.63 -54.38 -0.08
CA ALA A 1028 20.89 -54.56 -0.79
C ALA A 1028 20.74 -55.63 -1.89
N GLN A 1029 21.17 -55.32 -3.11
CA GLN A 1029 21.24 -56.31 -4.17
C GLN A 1029 22.13 -57.49 -3.73
N GLN A 1030 21.55 -58.70 -3.77
CA GLN A 1030 22.30 -59.93 -3.93
C GLN A 1030 23.00 -59.90 -5.30
N GLU A 1031 24.23 -59.40 -5.35
CA GLU A 1031 25.20 -59.91 -6.32
C GLU A 1031 25.64 -61.30 -5.83
N GLY A 1032 25.17 -62.35 -6.51
CA GLY A 1032 25.78 -63.66 -6.42
C GLY A 1032 24.81 -64.82 -6.27
N SER A 1033 24.22 -65.27 -7.37
CA SER A 1033 24.02 -66.68 -7.72
C SER A 1033 22.95 -66.80 -8.81
N LEU A 1034 23.37 -66.82 -10.07
CA LEU A 1034 22.85 -67.69 -11.13
C LEU A 1034 23.83 -67.63 -12.32
N ARG A 1035 24.71 -68.63 -12.34
CA ARG A 1035 25.22 -69.25 -13.57
C ARG A 1035 24.21 -70.31 -13.99
#